data_AF-A0A931H8F0-F1
#
_entry.id   AF-A0A931H8F0-F1
#
_cell.length_a   1.000
_cell.length_b   1.000
_cell.length_c   1.000
_cell.angle_alpha   90.00
_cell.angle_beta   90.00
_cell.angle_gamma   90.00
#
_symmetry.space_group_name_H-M   'P 1'
#
loop_
_entity.id
_entity.type
_entity.pdbx_description
1 polymer ?
#
loop_
_entity_poly.entity_id
_entity_poly.type
_entity_poly.pdbx_seq_one_letter_code
_entity_poly.pdbx_strand_id
1 'polypeptide(L)'
;MVRFYSAWTWGRIVVLGLALVLPIVPLLAGPHSNSQRFLAKATSHLQGSPLRAGSEPGCTGTNDIPGRLSASVVGTTVTLQWLAPFGCTPTTYSVLVGSSPNLSNLANISTGNSSTTFTASGVAAGIYYVRVAAQSGAVRSTPSNEIAVAVGLTCELPGAPLALAATATASTASLEWDRPVGLPTSYLIEAGSAPGLSNLVTLTSIGQATGLSTAAPAGTYYVRVRARNACGTGEPSNEVVVVVTAPTAGSSDWNGSLILTGNQVMVVSAASFTVRGRIELHDASMLIIRDSSFTHAADYAGQFDLWAYDDSKVIIERSTVDSSAYVSWRFFDRSMLQMTHVVNQSALWSGFQQRARGTYAYVTRAYGTGAEGSSLQVHHAGESFIELVFPPGATVDEALPASTGTTAYQFPGAGEIGVRHTLAMTSVPSSKWGITYNPESNITIRQTTGLVVTMNIPSTYSGLMAQFDGLRAGLYRDQVWDTGASRLRLVETTTLPWSPIVAGNNALIITNSELADIANVYDTASVFIADSTLTQVRAHNRVRYTLERSYVSGDVVASDDSVITMTGGGIGGRPVRDPSAQMVLSGVLTHSPEVEFGYITSITARQGEVLSGGASLKASYSGTEHYTSIVRANRALVPLIRGRTYTASFGYRILTTPSQGFELTFASSTAFAQGVYLPSLVINGAPGTTGTGTLTVTLGAYDDYEVGLSIVGTGSILIDDFRIADSVTGVIVNESVETILAAP
;
A
#
# COMPACT_ATOMS: atom_id res chain seq x y z
N MET A 1 2.77 -20.89 -33.81
CA MET A 1 1.91 -19.89 -33.14
C MET A 1 2.02 -20.12 -31.65
N VAL A 2 2.57 -19.15 -30.90
CA VAL A 2 2.74 -19.22 -29.45
C VAL A 2 2.16 -17.94 -28.88
N ARG A 3 1.19 -18.03 -27.96
CA ARG A 3 0.63 -16.86 -27.26
C ARG A 3 1.25 -16.79 -25.87
N PHE A 4 1.86 -15.66 -25.56
CA PHE A 4 2.30 -15.33 -24.20
C PHE A 4 1.09 -14.96 -23.34
N TYR A 5 1.08 -15.42 -22.08
CA TYR A 5 0.27 -14.87 -21.00
C TYR A 5 1.23 -14.18 -20.02
N SER A 6 0.90 -12.95 -19.61
CA SER A 6 1.66 -12.16 -18.65
C SER A 6 0.73 -11.67 -17.55
N ALA A 7 1.01 -12.01 -16.29
CA ALA A 7 0.26 -11.55 -15.12
C ALA A 7 1.19 -11.51 -13.88
N TRP A 8 1.67 -10.30 -13.55
CA TRP A 8 2.49 -9.86 -12.41
C TRP A 8 2.71 -8.33 -12.60
N THR A 9 2.87 -7.44 -11.63
CA THR A 9 2.86 -7.41 -10.15
C THR A 9 2.44 -5.99 -9.71
N TRP A 10 2.13 -5.75 -8.42
CA TRP A 10 2.29 -4.42 -7.81
C TRP A 10 3.18 -4.50 -6.56
N GLY A 11 4.38 -3.90 -6.68
CA GLY A 11 5.22 -3.51 -5.56
C GLY A 11 5.65 -2.05 -5.79
N ARG A 12 5.56 -1.19 -4.77
CA ARG A 12 5.96 0.22 -4.90
C ARG A 12 7.48 0.34 -4.87
N ILE A 13 8.07 0.84 -5.96
CA ILE A 13 9.46 1.30 -6.02
C ILE A 13 9.47 2.76 -6.49
N VAL A 14 10.23 3.60 -5.78
CA VAL A 14 10.45 5.02 -6.11
C VAL A 14 11.38 5.13 -7.33
N VAL A 15 11.00 5.95 -8.32
CA VAL A 15 11.80 6.15 -9.55
C VAL A 15 12.48 7.52 -9.56
N LEU A 16 13.82 7.48 -9.61
CA LEU A 16 14.76 8.49 -10.10
C LEU A 16 15.97 7.68 -10.62
N GLY A 17 16.43 7.73 -11.86
CA GLY A 17 16.02 8.51 -13.03
C GLY A 17 17.25 8.75 -13.92
N LEU A 18 17.57 7.84 -14.86
CA LEU A 18 18.70 8.02 -15.79
C LEU A 18 18.49 7.26 -17.11
N ALA A 19 18.95 7.84 -18.23
CA ALA A 19 18.70 7.33 -19.58
C ALA A 19 19.97 6.74 -20.25
N LEU A 20 19.79 5.68 -21.05
CA LEU A 20 20.74 5.15 -22.04
C LEU A 20 19.88 4.46 -23.12
N VAL A 21 19.78 4.94 -24.37
CA VAL A 21 20.75 4.83 -25.47
C VAL A 21 21.19 3.38 -25.75
N LEU A 22 20.60 2.79 -26.79
CA LEU A 22 20.96 1.46 -27.33
C LEU A 22 22.19 1.54 -28.26
N PRO A 23 23.15 0.61 -28.17
CA PRO A 23 24.26 0.51 -29.11
C PRO A 23 23.91 -0.34 -30.35
N ILE A 24 24.41 0.10 -31.51
CA ILE A 24 24.40 -0.65 -32.78
C ILE A 24 25.69 -1.46 -32.88
N VAL A 25 25.61 -2.72 -33.33
CA VAL A 25 26.76 -3.55 -33.71
C VAL A 25 26.64 -3.90 -35.20
N PRO A 26 27.71 -3.76 -36.03
CA PRO A 26 27.60 -3.88 -37.48
C PRO A 26 27.73 -5.33 -37.98
N LEU A 27 27.07 -5.65 -39.09
CA LEU A 27 27.36 -6.83 -39.90
C LEU A 27 28.07 -6.45 -41.20
N LEU A 28 28.97 -7.34 -41.65
CA LEU A 28 29.79 -7.18 -42.85
C LEU A 28 28.99 -7.35 -44.15
N ALA A 29 29.47 -6.72 -45.23
CA ALA A 29 28.82 -6.69 -46.53
C ALA A 29 29.21 -7.88 -47.46
N GLY A 30 28.26 -8.30 -48.30
CA GLY A 30 28.44 -9.21 -49.43
C GLY A 30 27.28 -9.03 -50.43
N PRO A 31 27.48 -9.10 -51.76
CA PRO A 31 26.73 -8.24 -52.68
C PRO A 31 25.64 -8.96 -53.50
N HIS A 32 24.57 -8.25 -53.86
CA HIS A 32 23.80 -8.50 -55.09
C HIS A 32 23.16 -7.22 -55.66
N SER A 33 22.79 -7.28 -56.94
CA SER A 33 22.55 -6.15 -57.85
C SER A 33 21.07 -5.84 -58.11
N ASN A 34 20.82 -4.69 -58.78
CA ASN A 34 19.54 -4.23 -59.37
C ASN A 34 18.49 -3.74 -58.34
N SER A 35 17.65 -2.72 -58.59
CA SER A 35 17.47 -1.88 -59.80
C SER A 35 16.59 -0.63 -59.56
N GLN A 36 16.87 0.44 -60.33
CA GLN A 36 15.92 1.41 -60.94
C GLN A 36 15.05 2.39 -60.07
N ARG A 37 15.38 3.68 -60.24
CA ARG A 37 14.49 4.84 -60.57
C ARG A 37 13.60 5.49 -59.49
N PHE A 38 13.23 6.75 -59.82
CA PHE A 38 12.39 7.74 -59.12
C PHE A 38 13.07 8.41 -57.91
N LEU A 39 13.13 9.74 -57.76
CA LEU A 39 12.50 10.88 -58.47
C LEU A 39 13.52 11.97 -58.88
N ALA A 40 13.07 12.94 -59.69
CA ALA A 40 13.87 14.09 -60.14
C ALA A 40 13.05 15.40 -60.08
N LYS A 41 13.77 16.55 -60.16
CA LYS A 41 13.28 17.94 -60.31
C LYS A 41 12.60 18.56 -59.06
N ALA A 42 12.72 19.86 -58.77
CA ALA A 42 13.41 20.99 -59.43
C ALA A 42 13.87 22.01 -58.34
N THR A 43 14.51 23.17 -58.56
CA THR A 43 14.73 24.06 -59.72
C THR A 43 16.02 24.87 -59.52
N SER A 44 16.76 25.17 -60.59
CA SER A 44 17.52 26.42 -60.72
C SER A 44 17.47 26.90 -62.17
N HIS A 45 17.42 28.22 -62.37
CA HIS A 45 17.23 28.87 -63.68
C HIS A 45 18.17 30.08 -63.75
N LEU A 46 19.10 30.08 -64.71
CA LEU A 46 19.38 31.15 -65.69
C LEU A 46 20.79 31.01 -66.32
N GLN A 47 20.90 31.47 -67.58
CA GLN A 47 22.08 31.43 -68.46
C GLN A 47 23.04 32.63 -68.15
N GLY A 48 24.29 32.73 -68.61
CA GLY A 48 25.19 31.83 -69.36
C GLY A 48 26.35 32.59 -70.07
N SER A 49 27.54 31.97 -70.21
CA SER A 49 28.67 32.31 -71.14
C SER A 49 29.44 33.65 -70.98
N PRO A 50 30.71 33.76 -71.46
CA PRO A 50 31.84 32.81 -71.46
C PRO A 50 33.15 33.41 -70.84
N LEU A 51 34.25 32.66 -70.92
CA LEU A 51 35.56 32.88 -70.24
C LEU A 51 36.27 34.22 -70.52
N ARG A 52 36.96 34.75 -69.48
CA ARG A 52 38.16 35.60 -69.63
C ARG A 52 39.15 35.29 -68.51
N ALA A 53 40.43 35.10 -68.83
CA ALA A 53 41.47 34.82 -67.85
C ALA A 53 41.90 36.09 -67.11
N GLY A 54 42.00 36.01 -65.78
CA GLY A 54 42.54 37.05 -64.92
C GLY A 54 42.43 36.65 -63.45
N SER A 55 43.57 36.68 -62.73
CA SER A 55 43.76 36.63 -61.26
C SER A 55 42.78 35.80 -60.42
N GLU A 56 43.29 34.78 -59.72
CA GLU A 56 42.54 34.02 -58.70
C GLU A 56 41.74 34.93 -57.76
N PRO A 57 40.42 34.70 -57.59
CA PRO A 57 39.63 35.41 -56.60
C PRO A 57 40.07 34.99 -55.19
N GLY A 58 40.47 35.96 -54.36
CA GLY A 58 40.73 35.71 -52.95
C GLY A 58 39.48 35.16 -52.23
N CYS A 59 39.68 34.27 -51.26
CA CYS A 59 38.59 33.66 -50.51
C CYS A 59 37.75 34.68 -49.75
N THR A 60 36.55 34.95 -50.24
CA THR A 60 35.55 35.88 -49.66
C THR A 60 34.30 35.17 -49.14
N GLY A 61 34.28 33.84 -49.16
CA GLY A 61 33.22 33.01 -48.58
C GLY A 61 33.42 32.78 -47.08
N THR A 62 32.32 32.60 -46.35
CA THR A 62 32.32 32.12 -44.96
C THR A 62 32.98 30.73 -44.89
N ASN A 63 34.03 30.61 -44.08
CA ASN A 63 34.90 29.43 -44.06
C ASN A 63 34.22 28.26 -43.31
N ASP A 64 33.92 27.17 -44.01
CA ASP A 64 33.38 25.95 -43.40
C ASP A 64 34.36 25.33 -42.39
N ILE A 65 33.82 24.54 -41.46
CA ILE A 65 34.59 23.91 -40.37
C ILE A 65 35.34 22.65 -40.82
N PRO A 66 36.56 22.38 -40.30
CA PRO A 66 37.17 21.06 -40.38
C PRO A 66 36.26 20.02 -39.72
N GLY A 67 35.94 18.96 -40.46
CA GLY A 67 34.98 17.93 -40.03
C GLY A 67 35.64 16.71 -39.40
N ARG A 68 34.89 16.01 -38.53
CA ARG A 68 35.24 14.66 -38.02
C ARG A 68 36.66 14.57 -37.42
N LEU A 69 37.02 15.51 -36.54
CA LEU A 69 38.28 15.40 -35.79
C LEU A 69 38.27 14.13 -34.94
N SER A 70 39.32 13.33 -35.08
CA SER A 70 39.58 12.10 -34.32
C SER A 70 41.05 12.02 -33.91
N ALA A 71 41.35 11.16 -32.95
CA ALA A 71 42.71 10.90 -32.46
C ALA A 71 42.96 9.40 -32.30
N SER A 72 44.21 9.00 -32.53
CA SER A 72 44.78 7.74 -32.03
C SER A 72 45.97 8.05 -31.12
N VAL A 73 46.17 7.23 -30.09
CA VAL A 73 47.24 7.41 -29.10
C VAL A 73 48.01 6.11 -28.96
N VAL A 74 49.34 6.18 -29.06
CA VAL A 74 50.25 5.06 -28.87
C VAL A 74 51.37 5.53 -27.94
N GLY A 75 51.35 5.07 -26.68
CA GLY A 75 52.24 5.55 -25.63
C GLY A 75 52.04 7.05 -25.37
N THR A 76 53.11 7.84 -25.57
CA THR A 76 53.11 9.32 -25.48
C THR A 76 52.96 10.01 -26.84
N THR A 77 52.61 9.27 -27.89
CA THR A 77 52.42 9.82 -29.25
C THR A 77 50.93 9.89 -29.59
N VAL A 78 50.47 11.10 -29.95
CA VAL A 78 49.11 11.38 -30.41
C VAL A 78 49.14 11.65 -31.91
N THR A 79 48.31 10.96 -32.68
CA THR A 79 48.05 11.28 -34.09
C THR A 79 46.61 11.74 -34.26
N LEU A 80 46.43 12.97 -34.72
CA LEU A 80 45.15 13.59 -35.03
C LEU A 80 44.85 13.44 -36.53
N GLN A 81 43.59 13.22 -36.86
CA GLN A 81 43.09 13.20 -38.24
C GLN A 81 41.74 13.92 -38.32
N TRP A 82 41.50 14.63 -39.43
CA TRP A 82 40.25 15.33 -39.70
C TRP A 82 39.95 15.33 -41.20
N LEU A 83 38.79 15.85 -41.59
CA LEU A 83 38.45 16.18 -42.97
C LEU A 83 38.69 17.67 -43.23
N ALA A 84 39.21 17.98 -44.42
CA ALA A 84 39.29 19.36 -44.91
C ALA A 84 37.87 19.98 -44.99
N PRO A 85 37.73 21.29 -44.73
CA PRO A 85 36.47 22.00 -44.94
C PRO A 85 36.11 22.08 -46.43
N PHE A 86 34.84 22.28 -46.72
CA PHE A 86 34.37 22.55 -48.08
C PHE A 86 34.60 24.03 -48.47
N GLY A 87 34.69 24.32 -49.76
CA GLY A 87 34.96 25.67 -50.26
C GLY A 87 36.45 26.03 -50.27
N CYS A 88 36.88 26.91 -49.36
CA CYS A 88 38.23 27.49 -49.36
C CYS A 88 39.31 26.45 -49.01
N THR A 89 40.22 26.16 -49.95
CA THR A 89 41.34 25.26 -49.71
C THR A 89 42.25 25.83 -48.60
N PRO A 90 42.46 25.12 -47.48
CA PRO A 90 43.32 25.63 -46.41
C PRO A 90 44.79 25.58 -46.79
N THR A 91 45.53 26.64 -46.46
CA THR A 91 46.99 26.71 -46.58
C THR A 91 47.67 26.18 -45.32
N THR A 92 47.00 26.24 -44.16
CA THR A 92 47.45 25.65 -42.90
C THR A 92 46.24 25.34 -42.00
N TYR A 93 46.44 24.54 -40.95
CA TYR A 93 45.49 24.34 -39.85
C TYR A 93 46.10 24.79 -38.53
N SER A 94 45.25 25.13 -37.55
CA SER A 94 45.63 25.34 -36.15
C SER A 94 45.07 24.22 -35.27
N VAL A 95 45.94 23.50 -34.57
CA VAL A 95 45.56 22.54 -33.52
C VAL A 95 45.49 23.29 -32.19
N LEU A 96 44.28 23.39 -31.64
CA LEU A 96 43.97 24.06 -30.38
C LEU A 96 43.86 23.02 -29.27
N VAL A 97 44.66 23.17 -28.21
CA VAL A 97 44.75 22.20 -27.10
C VAL A 97 44.49 22.90 -25.76
N GLY A 98 43.50 22.41 -25.02
CA GLY A 98 43.08 22.92 -23.72
C GLY A 98 43.21 21.89 -22.58
N SER A 99 43.37 22.38 -21.36
CA SER A 99 43.35 21.57 -20.13
C SER A 99 41.94 21.22 -19.64
N SER A 100 40.90 21.77 -20.28
CA SER A 100 39.48 21.57 -19.98
C SER A 100 38.65 21.89 -21.24
N PRO A 101 37.37 21.48 -21.31
CA PRO A 101 36.53 21.75 -22.48
C PRO A 101 36.51 23.22 -22.86
N ASN A 102 36.46 23.50 -24.16
CA ASN A 102 36.47 24.83 -24.77
C ASN A 102 37.71 25.72 -24.52
N LEU A 103 38.72 25.27 -23.77
CA LEU A 103 39.98 26.00 -23.62
C LEU A 103 40.96 25.71 -24.79
N SER A 104 41.94 26.60 -24.97
CA SER A 104 43.10 26.40 -25.85
C SER A 104 44.37 26.96 -25.20
N ASN A 105 44.50 26.73 -23.89
CA ASN A 105 45.50 27.31 -22.99
C ASN A 105 46.80 26.51 -22.90
N LEU A 106 46.84 25.28 -23.44
CA LEU A 106 48.05 24.44 -23.42
C LEU A 106 48.85 24.58 -24.71
N ALA A 107 48.19 24.63 -25.87
CA ALA A 107 48.85 24.88 -27.15
C ALA A 107 47.88 25.43 -28.21
N ASN A 108 48.44 26.18 -29.17
CA ASN A 108 47.77 26.60 -30.41
C ASN A 108 48.80 26.49 -31.55
N ILE A 109 48.86 25.33 -32.20
CA ILE A 109 49.96 24.92 -33.09
C ILE A 109 49.54 25.05 -34.54
N SER A 110 50.26 25.83 -35.34
CA SER A 110 50.07 25.84 -36.81
C SER A 110 50.72 24.59 -37.42
N THR A 111 50.00 23.87 -38.29
CA THR A 111 50.57 22.73 -39.04
C THR A 111 51.59 23.16 -40.09
N GLY A 112 51.51 24.42 -40.55
CA GLY A 112 52.35 24.98 -41.60
C GLY A 112 52.09 24.41 -43.00
N ASN A 113 51.06 23.59 -43.16
CA ASN A 113 50.73 22.90 -44.41
C ASN A 113 49.26 22.46 -44.46
N SER A 114 48.79 22.11 -45.65
CA SER A 114 47.41 21.71 -45.96
C SER A 114 47.04 20.25 -45.64
N SER A 115 47.93 19.48 -45.00
CA SER A 115 47.64 18.09 -44.61
C SER A 115 46.57 18.02 -43.53
N THR A 116 45.70 17.02 -43.61
CA THR A 116 44.59 16.80 -42.67
C THR A 116 44.94 15.82 -41.55
N THR A 117 46.23 15.76 -41.19
CA THR A 117 46.75 14.97 -40.07
C THR A 117 47.87 15.73 -39.37
N PHE A 118 48.00 15.51 -38.06
CA PHE A 118 49.06 16.06 -37.22
C PHE A 118 49.48 15.06 -36.15
N THR A 119 50.78 14.84 -35.99
CA THR A 119 51.33 13.92 -34.98
C THR A 119 52.19 14.69 -33.99
N ALA A 120 51.95 14.49 -32.69
CA ALA A 120 52.76 15.00 -31.59
C ALA A 120 53.30 13.83 -30.77
N SER A 121 54.63 13.75 -30.63
CA SER A 121 55.34 12.76 -29.82
C SER A 121 55.81 13.35 -28.49
N GLY A 122 55.88 12.54 -27.44
CA GLY A 122 56.37 12.99 -26.13
C GLY A 122 55.35 13.85 -25.37
N VAL A 123 54.06 13.71 -25.68
CA VAL A 123 52.98 14.37 -24.94
C VAL A 123 52.91 13.77 -23.53
N ALA A 124 52.90 14.62 -22.51
CA ALA A 124 52.88 14.21 -21.10
C ALA A 124 51.57 13.48 -20.74
N ALA A 125 51.59 12.69 -19.67
CA ALA A 125 50.40 11.97 -19.21
C ALA A 125 49.29 12.95 -18.76
N GLY A 126 48.05 12.73 -19.22
CA GLY A 126 46.92 13.61 -18.91
C GLY A 126 45.75 13.48 -19.88
N ILE A 127 44.70 14.29 -19.65
CA ILE A 127 43.54 14.42 -20.55
C ILE A 127 43.60 15.81 -21.20
N TYR A 128 43.55 15.84 -22.52
CA TYR A 128 43.65 17.03 -23.34
C TYR A 128 42.38 17.23 -24.18
N TYR A 129 41.90 18.45 -24.27
CA TYR A 129 40.74 18.80 -25.09
C TYR A 129 41.22 19.45 -26.38
N VAL A 130 40.93 18.82 -27.52
CA VAL A 130 41.56 19.17 -28.81
C VAL A 130 40.50 19.57 -29.85
N ARG A 131 40.75 20.68 -30.55
CA ARG A 131 39.99 21.18 -31.70
C ARG A 131 40.93 21.57 -32.83
N VAL A 132 40.45 21.59 -34.07
CA VAL A 132 41.21 22.05 -35.24
C VAL A 132 40.46 23.14 -36.00
N ALA A 133 41.13 24.24 -36.35
CA ALA A 133 40.59 25.29 -37.21
C ALA A 133 41.40 25.39 -38.51
N ALA A 134 40.75 25.63 -39.65
CA ALA A 134 41.41 25.86 -40.93
C ALA A 134 41.82 27.33 -41.09
N GLN A 135 42.87 27.56 -41.88
CA GLN A 135 43.27 28.90 -42.32
C GLN A 135 43.58 28.88 -43.82
N SER A 136 42.97 29.82 -44.55
CA SER A 136 43.19 30.07 -45.97
C SER A 136 43.53 31.55 -46.15
N GLY A 137 44.82 31.85 -46.34
CA GLY A 137 45.33 33.22 -46.32
C GLY A 137 45.06 33.93 -44.99
N ALA A 138 44.37 35.07 -45.04
CA ALA A 138 43.98 35.86 -43.87
C ALA A 138 42.70 35.34 -43.16
N VAL A 139 41.99 34.37 -43.75
CA VAL A 139 40.69 33.88 -43.23
C VAL A 139 40.90 32.63 -42.38
N ARG A 140 40.33 32.62 -41.17
CA ARG A 140 40.33 31.48 -40.23
C ARG A 140 38.91 30.96 -40.03
N SER A 141 38.73 29.64 -39.99
CA SER A 141 37.42 29.02 -39.70
C SER A 141 37.10 29.08 -38.19
N THR A 142 35.84 28.81 -37.85
CA THR A 142 35.52 28.29 -36.51
C THR A 142 36.17 26.91 -36.31
N PRO A 143 36.45 26.49 -35.07
CA PRO A 143 37.06 25.17 -34.82
C PRO A 143 36.09 24.01 -35.09
N SER A 144 36.67 22.82 -35.30
CA SER A 144 35.99 21.52 -35.41
C SER A 144 35.21 21.14 -34.15
N ASN A 145 34.55 19.96 -34.20
CA ASN A 145 34.19 19.25 -32.97
C ASN A 145 35.40 19.12 -32.03
N GLU A 146 35.16 19.24 -30.73
CA GLU A 146 36.16 18.99 -29.69
C GLU A 146 36.21 17.49 -29.37
N ILE A 147 37.41 16.97 -29.11
CA ILE A 147 37.62 15.61 -28.61
C ILE A 147 38.46 15.62 -27.34
N ALA A 148 38.17 14.70 -26.42
CA ALA A 148 39.03 14.43 -25.27
C ALA A 148 40.04 13.34 -25.64
N VAL A 149 41.33 13.62 -25.44
CA VAL A 149 42.45 12.72 -25.74
C VAL A 149 43.16 12.39 -24.44
N ALA A 150 43.08 11.13 -24.01
CA ALA A 150 43.84 10.61 -22.87
C ALA A 150 45.20 10.09 -23.34
N VAL A 151 46.28 10.63 -22.78
CA VAL A 151 47.66 10.23 -23.09
C VAL A 151 48.32 9.69 -21.84
N GLY A 152 49.08 8.60 -21.96
CA GLY A 152 49.88 8.03 -20.86
C GLY A 152 49.09 7.53 -19.64
N LEU A 153 47.76 7.45 -19.69
CA LEU A 153 46.92 6.90 -18.62
C LEU A 153 46.72 5.41 -18.84
N THR A 154 47.31 4.58 -17.97
CA THR A 154 47.01 3.15 -17.89
C THR A 154 45.68 2.95 -17.17
N CYS A 155 44.78 2.12 -17.74
CA CYS A 155 43.54 1.75 -17.08
C CYS A 155 43.85 0.77 -15.93
N GLU A 156 43.71 1.22 -14.69
CA GLU A 156 44.00 0.41 -13.49
C GLU A 156 42.73 -0.23 -12.93
N LEU A 157 42.79 -1.54 -12.64
CA LEU A 157 41.73 -2.25 -11.92
C LEU A 157 41.67 -1.73 -10.47
N PRO A 158 40.48 -1.72 -9.82
CA PRO A 158 40.42 -1.45 -8.39
C PRO A 158 41.19 -2.52 -7.59
N GLY A 159 41.77 -2.12 -6.46
CA GLY A 159 42.31 -3.06 -5.49
C GLY A 159 41.24 -3.90 -4.79
N ALA A 160 41.68 -4.84 -3.96
CA ALA A 160 40.81 -5.61 -3.09
C ALA A 160 40.14 -4.70 -2.03
N PRO A 161 38.81 -4.78 -1.83
CA PRO A 161 38.13 -4.15 -0.70
C PRO A 161 38.77 -4.59 0.62
N LEU A 162 38.93 -3.65 1.55
CA LEU A 162 39.69 -3.84 2.77
C LEU A 162 38.76 -4.16 3.94
N ALA A 163 39.31 -4.80 4.99
CA ALA A 163 38.62 -5.01 6.27
C ALA A 163 37.17 -5.54 6.16
N LEU A 164 36.90 -6.51 5.28
CA LEU A 164 35.57 -7.10 5.21
C LEU A 164 35.23 -7.74 6.57
N ALA A 165 34.14 -7.27 7.15
CA ALA A 165 33.55 -7.77 8.38
C ALA A 165 32.11 -8.23 8.13
N ALA A 166 31.64 -9.13 8.97
CA ALA A 166 30.28 -9.63 8.92
C ALA A 166 29.69 -9.77 10.33
N THR A 167 28.41 -9.45 10.44
CA THR A 167 27.57 -9.80 11.59
C THR A 167 26.33 -10.54 11.08
N ALA A 168 25.81 -11.45 11.90
CA ALA A 168 24.61 -12.21 11.58
C ALA A 168 23.64 -12.18 12.77
N THR A 169 22.36 -11.98 12.46
CA THR A 169 21.24 -12.31 13.35
C THR A 169 20.58 -13.60 12.87
N ALA A 170 19.48 -14.02 13.48
CA ALA A 170 18.79 -15.28 13.11
C ALA A 170 18.13 -15.29 11.70
N SER A 171 18.13 -14.16 10.99
CA SER A 171 17.54 -14.04 9.64
C SER A 171 18.28 -13.08 8.70
N THR A 172 19.21 -12.27 9.20
CA THR A 172 19.86 -11.19 8.43
C THR A 172 21.38 -11.27 8.56
N ALA A 173 22.07 -11.23 7.43
CA ALA A 173 23.51 -11.04 7.35
C ALA A 173 23.82 -9.59 6.98
N SER A 174 24.69 -8.95 7.75
CA SER A 174 25.17 -7.59 7.52
C SER A 174 26.68 -7.59 7.30
N LEU A 175 27.09 -7.09 6.14
CA LEU A 175 28.46 -7.01 5.65
C LEU A 175 28.90 -5.54 5.60
N GLU A 176 30.13 -5.26 5.98
CA GLU A 176 30.76 -3.93 5.91
C GLU A 176 32.22 -4.08 5.50
N TRP A 177 32.74 -3.16 4.67
CA TRP A 177 34.12 -3.19 4.18
C TRP A 177 34.63 -1.78 3.86
N ASP A 178 35.93 -1.60 3.94
CA ASP A 178 36.62 -0.38 3.53
C ASP A 178 36.84 -0.32 2.01
N ARG A 179 36.79 0.90 1.46
CA ARG A 179 36.99 1.16 0.03
C ARG A 179 38.45 0.86 -0.40
N PRO A 180 38.68 0.16 -1.52
CA PRO A 180 40.03 -0.10 -2.02
C PRO A 180 40.75 1.12 -2.59
N VAL A 181 42.04 0.94 -2.90
CA VAL A 181 42.81 1.81 -3.79
C VAL A 181 42.28 1.67 -5.22
N GLY A 182 42.23 2.77 -5.98
CA GLY A 182 41.58 2.83 -7.30
C GLY A 182 40.06 2.97 -7.15
N LEU A 183 39.44 3.91 -7.86
CA LEU A 183 38.04 4.27 -7.65
C LEU A 183 37.07 3.20 -8.19
N PRO A 184 36.26 2.54 -7.33
CA PRO A 184 35.22 1.64 -7.79
C PRO A 184 33.99 2.41 -8.29
N THR A 185 33.38 1.94 -9.36
CA THR A 185 32.04 2.37 -9.80
C THR A 185 30.93 1.46 -9.25
N SER A 186 31.27 0.23 -8.85
CA SER A 186 30.37 -0.73 -8.21
C SER A 186 31.15 -1.80 -7.42
N TYR A 187 30.52 -2.43 -6.43
CA TYR A 187 30.99 -3.69 -5.83
C TYR A 187 30.19 -4.90 -6.32
N LEU A 188 30.78 -6.08 -6.17
CA LEU A 188 30.12 -7.38 -6.36
C LEU A 188 30.42 -8.26 -5.14
N ILE A 189 29.49 -9.16 -4.79
CA ILE A 189 29.60 -10.06 -3.63
C ILE A 189 29.51 -11.50 -4.10
N GLU A 190 30.42 -12.33 -3.61
CA GLU A 190 30.45 -13.79 -3.84
C GLU A 190 30.25 -14.51 -2.51
N ALA A 191 29.33 -15.48 -2.46
CA ALA A 191 29.10 -16.35 -1.30
C ALA A 191 29.13 -17.83 -1.71
N GLY A 192 29.90 -18.63 -0.96
CA GLY A 192 30.10 -20.06 -1.18
C GLY A 192 29.71 -20.92 0.02
N SER A 193 29.47 -22.21 -0.24
CA SER A 193 29.18 -23.23 0.79
C SER A 193 30.42 -23.82 1.46
N ALA A 194 31.61 -23.43 1.00
CA ALA A 194 32.92 -23.82 1.52
C ALA A 194 33.93 -22.71 1.19
N PRO A 195 35.11 -22.65 1.86
CA PRO A 195 36.12 -21.64 1.59
C PRO A 195 36.50 -21.57 0.11
N GLY A 196 36.61 -20.35 -0.43
CA GLY A 196 36.96 -20.11 -1.82
C GLY A 196 35.87 -20.37 -2.87
N LEU A 197 34.71 -20.92 -2.51
CA LEU A 197 33.60 -21.12 -3.45
C LEU A 197 32.74 -19.84 -3.63
N SER A 198 31.98 -19.79 -4.72
CA SER A 198 30.96 -18.75 -5.00
C SER A 198 29.65 -19.36 -5.52
N ASN A 199 29.37 -20.59 -5.09
CA ASN A 199 28.32 -21.47 -5.61
C ASN A 199 26.93 -21.26 -5.00
N LEU A 200 26.77 -20.37 -4.01
CA LEU A 200 25.47 -20.08 -3.40
C LEU A 200 24.87 -18.80 -3.96
N VAL A 201 25.61 -17.69 -3.94
CA VAL A 201 25.16 -16.38 -4.42
C VAL A 201 26.32 -15.64 -5.09
N THR A 202 26.04 -14.97 -6.21
CA THR A 202 26.93 -13.96 -6.79
C THR A 202 26.11 -12.72 -7.18
N LEU A 203 26.24 -11.63 -6.42
CA LEU A 203 25.62 -10.34 -6.72
C LEU A 203 26.59 -9.53 -7.60
N THR A 204 26.26 -9.33 -8.88
CA THR A 204 27.22 -8.83 -9.89
C THR A 204 27.42 -7.32 -9.93
N SER A 205 26.53 -6.54 -9.28
CA SER A 205 26.68 -5.10 -9.04
C SER A 205 25.71 -4.63 -7.96
N ILE A 206 26.21 -4.07 -6.86
CA ILE A 206 25.41 -3.49 -5.76
C ILE A 206 25.60 -1.96 -5.59
N GLY A 207 26.16 -1.29 -6.60
CA GLY A 207 26.48 0.13 -6.52
C GLY A 207 27.73 0.42 -5.67
N GLN A 208 27.86 1.67 -5.19
CA GLN A 208 29.08 2.19 -4.54
C GLN A 208 29.05 2.15 -3.00
N ALA A 209 27.98 1.61 -2.41
CA ALA A 209 27.88 1.46 -0.96
C ALA A 209 28.95 0.49 -0.43
N THR A 210 29.52 0.79 0.73
CA THR A 210 30.57 0.02 1.42
C THR A 210 30.01 -0.95 2.45
N GLY A 211 28.77 -1.38 2.26
CA GLY A 211 28.10 -2.36 3.10
C GLY A 211 26.83 -2.90 2.44
N LEU A 212 26.38 -4.07 2.90
CA LEU A 212 25.12 -4.69 2.51
C LEU A 212 24.50 -5.36 3.73
N SER A 213 23.22 -5.10 3.98
CA SER A 213 22.39 -5.94 4.85
C SER A 213 21.37 -6.68 4.00
N THR A 214 21.26 -7.99 4.16
CA THR A 214 20.36 -8.85 3.38
C THR A 214 19.81 -9.98 4.24
N ALA A 215 18.60 -10.42 3.93
CA ALA A 215 18.11 -11.70 4.42
C ALA A 215 19.05 -12.82 3.94
N ALA A 216 19.31 -13.79 4.81
CA ALA A 216 20.13 -14.96 4.52
C ALA A 216 19.53 -16.18 5.25
N PRO A 217 19.34 -17.33 4.58
CA PRO A 217 18.86 -18.54 5.26
C PRO A 217 19.82 -19.02 6.34
N ALA A 218 19.35 -19.86 7.25
CA ALA A 218 20.21 -20.49 8.25
C ALA A 218 21.28 -21.37 7.58
N GLY A 219 22.55 -21.14 7.92
CA GLY A 219 23.69 -21.79 7.28
C GLY A 219 25.02 -21.10 7.57
N THR A 220 26.10 -21.73 7.12
CA THR A 220 27.46 -21.17 7.16
C THR A 220 27.87 -20.77 5.76
N TYR A 221 28.15 -19.48 5.56
CA TYR A 221 28.53 -18.90 4.28
C TYR A 221 29.97 -18.40 4.32
N TYR A 222 30.69 -18.62 3.23
CA TYR A 222 32.03 -18.06 3.02
C TYR A 222 31.90 -16.91 2.03
N VAL A 223 32.10 -15.67 2.49
CA VAL A 223 31.72 -14.46 1.76
C VAL A 223 32.93 -13.59 1.47
N ARG A 224 33.02 -13.08 0.24
CA ARG A 224 34.06 -12.13 -0.20
C ARG A 224 33.46 -11.06 -1.12
N VAL A 225 34.11 -9.89 -1.16
CA VAL A 225 33.68 -8.74 -1.97
C VAL A 225 34.78 -8.39 -2.98
N ARG A 226 34.41 -8.02 -4.21
CA ARG A 226 35.33 -7.41 -5.19
C ARG A 226 34.84 -6.04 -5.61
N ALA A 227 35.77 -5.16 -5.89
CA ALA A 227 35.49 -3.85 -6.50
C ALA A 227 35.56 -3.92 -8.03
N ARG A 228 34.80 -3.06 -8.71
CA ARG A 228 34.75 -2.97 -10.17
C ARG A 228 34.71 -1.52 -10.64
N ASN A 229 35.43 -1.21 -11.72
CA ASN A 229 35.38 0.06 -12.42
C ASN A 229 35.30 -0.16 -13.95
N ALA A 230 35.50 0.90 -14.74
CA ALA A 230 35.49 0.83 -16.20
C ALA A 230 36.60 -0.05 -16.82
N CYS A 231 37.70 -0.28 -16.10
CA CYS A 231 38.80 -1.15 -16.52
C CYS A 231 38.51 -2.64 -16.26
N GLY A 232 37.61 -2.95 -15.31
CA GLY A 232 37.22 -4.32 -14.97
C GLY A 232 37.01 -4.54 -13.47
N THR A 233 37.05 -5.81 -13.08
CA THR A 233 36.89 -6.30 -11.70
C THR A 233 38.25 -6.56 -11.06
N GLY A 234 38.43 -6.10 -9.82
CA GLY A 234 39.64 -6.29 -9.02
C GLY A 234 39.72 -7.62 -8.26
N GLU A 235 40.77 -7.72 -7.45
CA GLU A 235 40.99 -8.84 -6.53
C GLU A 235 39.93 -8.89 -5.41
N PRO A 236 39.74 -10.06 -4.76
CA PRO A 236 38.79 -10.19 -3.66
C PRO A 236 39.37 -9.66 -2.36
N SER A 237 38.48 -9.22 -1.47
CA SER A 237 38.75 -8.97 -0.06
C SER A 237 39.26 -10.22 0.67
N ASN A 238 39.57 -10.07 1.97
CA ASN A 238 39.54 -11.23 2.87
C ASN A 238 38.17 -11.93 2.79
N GLU A 239 38.17 -13.25 2.98
CA GLU A 239 36.95 -14.06 3.05
C GLU A 239 36.49 -14.15 4.51
N VAL A 240 35.20 -13.94 4.78
CA VAL A 240 34.60 -14.01 6.12
C VAL A 240 33.63 -15.18 6.22
N VAL A 241 33.57 -15.79 7.40
CA VAL A 241 32.60 -16.84 7.71
C VAL A 241 31.39 -16.22 8.38
N VAL A 242 30.23 -16.31 7.72
CA VAL A 242 28.95 -15.80 8.23
C VAL A 242 28.13 -17.01 8.68
N VAL A 243 27.85 -17.11 9.98
CA VAL A 243 27.00 -18.18 10.54
C VAL A 243 25.65 -17.58 10.89
N VAL A 244 24.65 -17.88 10.07
CA VAL A 244 23.24 -17.53 10.34
C VAL A 244 22.60 -18.72 11.03
N THR A 245 22.15 -18.55 12.28
CA THR A 245 21.43 -19.60 13.00
C THR A 245 19.94 -19.55 12.67
N ALA A 246 19.26 -20.70 12.67
CA ALA A 246 17.81 -20.72 12.55
C ALA A 246 17.17 -20.08 13.79
N PRO A 247 16.05 -19.34 13.66
CA PRO A 247 15.28 -18.86 14.80
C PRO A 247 14.87 -20.01 15.73
N THR A 248 15.38 -19.98 16.96
CA THR A 248 14.89 -20.85 18.04
C THR A 248 13.94 -20.06 18.93
N ALA A 249 12.88 -20.70 19.42
CA ALA A 249 11.95 -20.12 20.40
C ALA A 249 12.57 -20.12 21.82
N GLY A 250 13.80 -19.61 21.95
CA GLY A 250 14.56 -19.56 23.20
C GLY A 250 14.17 -18.41 24.13
N SER A 251 13.41 -17.42 23.62
CA SER A 251 12.77 -16.36 24.38
C SER A 251 11.24 -16.51 24.33
N SER A 252 10.53 -16.04 25.35
CA SER A 252 9.07 -15.91 25.36
C SER A 252 8.54 -14.82 24.42
N ASP A 253 9.41 -13.95 23.94
CA ASP A 253 9.05 -12.79 23.12
C ASP A 253 10.07 -12.57 22.00
N TRP A 254 9.57 -12.19 20.83
CA TRP A 254 10.32 -11.81 19.64
C TRP A 254 9.95 -10.39 19.25
N ASN A 255 10.91 -9.46 19.31
CA ASN A 255 10.71 -8.06 18.95
C ASN A 255 11.40 -7.76 17.61
N GLY A 256 10.67 -7.16 16.68
CA GLY A 256 11.11 -6.98 15.29
C GLY A 256 10.61 -8.09 14.36
N SER A 257 10.90 -7.98 13.06
CA SER A 257 10.36 -8.91 12.07
C SER A 257 10.91 -10.34 12.23
N LEU A 258 10.03 -11.33 12.13
CA LEU A 258 10.37 -12.76 12.05
C LEU A 258 10.30 -13.20 10.59
N ILE A 259 11.45 -13.50 9.98
CA ILE A 259 11.54 -13.87 8.57
C ILE A 259 12.11 -15.28 8.45
N LEU A 260 11.37 -16.18 7.80
CA LEU A 260 11.78 -17.55 7.49
C LEU A 260 11.88 -17.74 5.96
N THR A 261 12.95 -18.40 5.51
CA THR A 261 13.33 -18.57 4.10
C THR A 261 13.94 -19.96 3.87
N GLY A 262 14.09 -20.35 2.60
CA GLY A 262 14.60 -21.66 2.19
C GLY A 262 13.83 -22.81 2.84
N ASN A 263 14.54 -23.65 3.60
CA ASN A 263 13.97 -24.76 4.34
C ASN A 263 14.00 -24.52 5.87
N GLN A 264 14.03 -23.25 6.33
CA GLN A 264 14.03 -22.94 7.76
C GLN A 264 12.75 -23.43 8.44
N VAL A 265 12.89 -24.12 9.57
CA VAL A 265 11.77 -24.57 10.41
C VAL A 265 11.92 -23.96 11.79
N MET A 266 10.97 -23.11 12.19
CA MET A 266 10.85 -22.60 13.55
C MET A 266 9.78 -23.41 14.29
N VAL A 267 10.12 -23.93 15.47
CA VAL A 267 9.19 -24.67 16.33
C VAL A 267 9.01 -23.92 17.65
N VAL A 268 7.79 -23.49 17.93
CA VAL A 268 7.31 -23.03 19.23
C VAL A 268 6.60 -24.22 19.88
N SER A 269 7.09 -24.69 21.03
CA SER A 269 6.57 -25.89 21.70
C SER A 269 6.56 -25.73 23.21
N ALA A 270 5.47 -26.11 23.87
CA ALA A 270 5.33 -26.08 25.34
C ALA A 270 5.68 -24.70 25.96
N ALA A 271 5.43 -23.63 25.22
CA ALA A 271 5.85 -22.27 25.50
C ALA A 271 4.70 -21.26 25.35
N SER A 272 4.86 -20.08 25.95
CA SER A 272 4.12 -18.88 25.56
C SER A 272 5.05 -17.99 24.73
N PHE A 273 4.61 -17.58 23.54
CA PHE A 273 5.46 -16.90 22.56
C PHE A 273 4.76 -15.71 21.90
N THR A 274 5.25 -14.50 22.18
CA THR A 274 4.76 -13.26 21.55
C THR A 274 5.64 -12.88 20.36
N VAL A 275 5.06 -12.49 19.23
CA VAL A 275 5.77 -11.74 18.18
C VAL A 275 5.25 -10.30 18.13
N ARG A 276 6.17 -9.35 18.24
CA ARG A 276 5.94 -7.90 18.09
C ARG A 276 6.71 -7.40 16.86
N GLY A 277 6.18 -7.74 15.70
CA GLY A 277 6.79 -7.46 14.41
C GLY A 277 6.14 -8.25 13.28
N ARG A 278 6.40 -7.84 12.03
CA ARG A 278 5.89 -8.57 10.86
C ARG A 278 6.44 -9.99 10.82
N ILE A 279 5.60 -10.96 10.42
CA ILE A 279 6.04 -12.33 10.16
C ILE A 279 6.06 -12.55 8.63
N GLU A 280 7.17 -13.04 8.08
CA GLU A 280 7.26 -13.42 6.67
C GLU A 280 7.80 -14.84 6.50
N LEU A 281 7.16 -15.64 5.63
CA LEU A 281 7.61 -16.98 5.25
C LEU A 281 7.73 -17.06 3.73
N HIS A 282 8.89 -17.52 3.25
CA HIS A 282 9.21 -17.71 1.83
C HIS A 282 9.70 -19.14 1.57
N ASP A 283 9.84 -19.53 0.30
CA ASP A 283 10.31 -20.84 -0.16
C ASP A 283 9.51 -22.02 0.45
N ALA A 284 10.17 -23.00 1.09
CA ALA A 284 9.54 -24.15 1.76
C ALA A 284 9.65 -24.06 3.29
N SER A 285 9.79 -22.84 3.82
CA SER A 285 9.96 -22.59 5.25
C SER A 285 8.70 -22.91 6.08
N MET A 286 8.88 -23.16 7.38
CA MET A 286 7.79 -23.59 8.25
C MET A 286 7.82 -22.90 9.62
N LEU A 287 6.67 -22.38 10.05
CA LEU A 287 6.40 -22.00 11.44
C LEU A 287 5.47 -23.05 12.04
N ILE A 288 5.91 -23.73 13.11
CA ILE A 288 5.17 -24.79 13.79
C ILE A 288 4.93 -24.36 15.24
N ILE A 289 3.68 -24.33 15.66
CA ILE A 289 3.23 -23.96 17.01
C ILE A 289 2.49 -25.16 17.61
N ARG A 290 3.00 -25.72 18.72
CA ARG A 290 2.51 -26.95 19.33
C ARG A 290 2.38 -26.82 20.84
N ASP A 291 1.25 -27.25 21.39
CA ASP A 291 1.05 -27.34 22.84
C ASP A 291 1.41 -26.02 23.56
N SER A 292 1.06 -24.89 22.94
CA SER A 292 1.62 -23.55 23.21
C SER A 292 0.57 -22.45 23.23
N SER A 293 0.94 -21.26 23.74
CA SER A 293 0.25 -20.01 23.41
C SER A 293 1.10 -19.18 22.44
N PHE A 294 0.46 -18.58 21.44
CA PHE A 294 1.12 -17.73 20.45
C PHE A 294 0.33 -16.44 20.26
N THR A 295 0.99 -15.29 20.40
CA THR A 295 0.35 -13.98 20.26
C THR A 295 1.06 -13.16 19.19
N HIS A 296 0.34 -12.75 18.14
CA HIS A 296 0.83 -11.76 17.16
C HIS A 296 0.38 -10.36 17.60
N ALA A 297 1.26 -9.65 18.31
CA ALA A 297 0.95 -8.38 18.95
C ALA A 297 1.36 -7.17 18.10
N ALA A 298 0.44 -6.22 17.99
CA ALA A 298 0.61 -4.89 17.42
C ALA A 298 0.04 -3.82 18.39
N ASP A 299 0.62 -2.62 18.36
CA ASP A 299 0.21 -1.47 19.16
C ASP A 299 -0.96 -0.70 18.52
N TYR A 300 -1.11 -0.81 17.19
CA TYR A 300 -2.20 -0.21 16.41
C TYR A 300 -2.54 -1.01 15.15
N ALA A 301 -3.72 -0.71 14.58
CA ALA A 301 -4.29 -1.42 13.43
C ALA A 301 -3.36 -1.38 12.20
N GLY A 302 -3.12 -2.54 11.58
CA GLY A 302 -2.33 -2.67 10.35
C GLY A 302 -0.82 -2.41 10.49
N GLN A 303 -0.28 -2.31 11.72
CA GLN A 303 1.16 -2.17 11.96
C GLN A 303 1.95 -3.40 11.50
N PHE A 304 1.43 -4.60 11.80
CA PHE A 304 2.06 -5.89 11.48
C PHE A 304 1.02 -6.88 10.92
N ASP A 305 1.49 -7.73 10.00
CA ASP A 305 0.76 -8.83 9.36
C ASP A 305 1.68 -10.07 9.34
N LEU A 306 1.11 -11.25 9.05
CA LEU A 306 1.88 -12.42 8.60
C LEU A 306 1.68 -12.61 7.09
N TRP A 307 2.76 -12.66 6.31
CA TRP A 307 2.71 -12.95 4.87
C TRP A 307 3.47 -14.26 4.55
N ALA A 308 2.81 -15.21 3.88
CA ALA A 308 3.38 -16.52 3.55
C ALA A 308 3.29 -16.82 2.04
N TYR A 309 4.44 -17.11 1.43
CA TYR A 309 4.66 -17.28 -0.01
C TYR A 309 5.10 -18.69 -0.38
N ASP A 310 5.25 -18.95 -1.68
CA ASP A 310 5.82 -20.18 -2.25
C ASP A 310 5.15 -21.48 -1.76
N ASP A 311 5.88 -22.39 -1.11
CA ASP A 311 5.42 -23.66 -0.53
C ASP A 311 5.46 -23.65 1.02
N SER A 312 5.55 -22.45 1.61
CA SER A 312 5.74 -22.27 3.06
C SER A 312 4.51 -22.63 3.89
N LYS A 313 4.69 -22.92 5.19
CA LYS A 313 3.65 -23.53 6.03
C LYS A 313 3.61 -22.94 7.43
N VAL A 314 2.40 -22.59 7.87
CA VAL A 314 2.10 -22.30 9.28
C VAL A 314 1.22 -23.42 9.82
N ILE A 315 1.72 -24.14 10.82
CA ILE A 315 1.05 -25.30 11.43
C ILE A 315 0.83 -25.00 12.91
N ILE A 316 -0.41 -25.03 13.37
CA ILE A 316 -0.81 -24.76 14.75
C ILE A 316 -1.62 -25.95 15.28
N GLU A 317 -1.17 -26.54 16.38
CA GLU A 317 -1.70 -27.80 16.88
C GLU A 317 -1.80 -27.77 18.42
N ARG A 318 -2.96 -28.15 18.98
CA ARG A 318 -3.23 -28.17 20.44
C ARG A 318 -2.81 -26.88 21.17
N SER A 319 -3.06 -25.73 20.55
CA SER A 319 -2.48 -24.44 20.96
C SER A 319 -3.54 -23.34 21.04
N THR A 320 -3.20 -22.28 21.76
CA THR A 320 -3.96 -21.03 21.76
C THR A 320 -3.29 -20.03 20.82
N VAL A 321 -4.07 -19.38 19.97
CA VAL A 321 -3.61 -18.27 19.11
C VAL A 321 -4.38 -17.00 19.43
N ASP A 322 -3.65 -15.90 19.55
CA ASP A 322 -4.19 -14.58 19.85
C ASP A 322 -3.52 -13.50 18.99
N SER A 323 -4.18 -12.36 18.82
CA SER A 323 -3.68 -11.25 18.01
C SER A 323 -4.30 -9.91 18.38
N SER A 324 -3.54 -8.83 18.20
CA SER A 324 -4.10 -7.47 18.26
C SER A 324 -5.13 -7.23 17.16
N ALA A 325 -6.06 -6.31 17.39
CA ALA A 325 -7.07 -5.94 16.40
C ALA A 325 -6.44 -5.52 15.06
N TYR A 326 -7.04 -5.97 13.95
CA TYR A 326 -6.60 -5.71 12.58
C TYR A 326 -5.21 -6.26 12.19
N VAL A 327 -4.65 -7.22 12.94
CA VAL A 327 -3.56 -8.08 12.44
C VAL A 327 -4.15 -9.12 11.49
N SER A 328 -3.65 -9.20 10.25
CA SER A 328 -4.10 -10.18 9.25
C SER A 328 -2.99 -11.16 8.85
N TRP A 329 -3.37 -12.41 8.58
CA TRP A 329 -2.45 -13.42 8.05
C TRP A 329 -2.82 -13.69 6.59
N ARG A 330 -1.85 -13.71 5.68
CA ARG A 330 -2.08 -13.76 4.22
C ARG A 330 -1.22 -14.84 3.58
N PHE A 331 -1.85 -15.70 2.81
CA PHE A 331 -1.27 -16.89 2.20
C PHE A 331 -1.42 -16.82 0.68
N PHE A 332 -0.29 -16.87 -0.03
CA PHE A 332 -0.14 -16.77 -1.47
C PHE A 332 0.48 -18.05 -2.07
N ASP A 333 0.63 -18.10 -3.40
CA ASP A 333 1.25 -19.21 -4.14
C ASP A 333 0.66 -20.57 -3.78
N ARG A 334 1.43 -21.46 -3.11
CA ARG A 334 1.01 -22.78 -2.62
C ARG A 334 1.14 -22.88 -1.08
N SER A 335 1.28 -21.76 -0.39
CA SER A 335 1.50 -21.74 1.06
C SER A 335 0.27 -22.23 1.84
N MET A 336 0.49 -22.63 3.09
CA MET A 336 -0.51 -23.35 3.89
C MET A 336 -0.68 -22.77 5.29
N LEU A 337 -1.93 -22.63 5.75
CA LEU A 337 -2.30 -22.64 7.16
C LEU A 337 -2.96 -23.97 7.52
N GLN A 338 -2.51 -24.61 8.60
CA GLN A 338 -3.22 -25.71 9.24
C GLN A 338 -3.40 -25.42 10.73
N MET A 339 -4.65 -25.33 11.18
CA MET A 339 -5.04 -25.27 12.60
C MET A 339 -5.72 -26.59 12.99
N THR A 340 -5.29 -27.22 14.09
CA THR A 340 -5.85 -28.49 14.57
C THR A 340 -5.93 -28.51 16.10
N HIS A 341 -7.14 -28.57 16.67
CA HIS A 341 -7.37 -28.40 18.11
C HIS A 341 -6.86 -27.04 18.61
N VAL A 342 -7.38 -25.93 18.05
CA VAL A 342 -6.85 -24.57 18.30
C VAL A 342 -7.90 -23.65 18.92
N VAL A 343 -7.52 -23.00 20.03
CA VAL A 343 -8.29 -21.91 20.64
C VAL A 343 -7.85 -20.59 20.01
N ASN A 344 -8.60 -20.10 19.03
CA ASN A 344 -8.44 -18.75 18.50
C ASN A 344 -9.17 -17.76 19.43
N GLN A 345 -8.43 -17.08 20.30
CA GLN A 345 -8.95 -16.14 21.30
C GLN A 345 -9.32 -14.79 20.69
N SER A 346 -8.52 -14.34 19.72
CA SER A 346 -8.84 -13.20 18.86
C SER A 346 -9.84 -13.56 17.74
N ALA A 347 -10.20 -12.56 16.95
CA ALA A 347 -10.88 -12.73 15.67
C ALA A 347 -9.87 -12.82 14.50
N LEU A 348 -8.75 -13.55 14.70
CA LEU A 348 -7.63 -13.56 13.75
C LEU A 348 -8.08 -13.93 12.33
N TRP A 349 -7.89 -13.01 11.39
CA TRP A 349 -8.36 -13.14 10.02
C TRP A 349 -7.26 -13.71 9.11
N SER A 350 -7.56 -14.79 8.38
CA SER A 350 -6.62 -15.40 7.43
C SER A 350 -7.12 -15.33 5.98
N GLY A 351 -6.41 -14.63 5.10
CA GLY A 351 -6.73 -14.54 3.67
C GLY A 351 -5.92 -15.53 2.83
N PHE A 352 -6.58 -16.27 1.94
CA PHE A 352 -5.96 -17.26 1.05
C PHE A 352 -6.21 -16.90 -0.42
N GLN A 353 -5.15 -16.93 -1.23
CA GLN A 353 -5.22 -16.57 -2.65
C GLN A 353 -4.41 -17.56 -3.52
N GLN A 354 -4.63 -17.53 -4.83
CA GLN A 354 -3.85 -18.25 -5.86
C GLN A 354 -3.96 -19.78 -5.84
N ARG A 355 -3.17 -20.50 -5.02
CA ARG A 355 -3.34 -21.93 -4.71
C ARG A 355 -3.09 -22.23 -3.22
N ALA A 356 -3.08 -21.20 -2.39
CA ALA A 356 -2.88 -21.30 -0.95
C ALA A 356 -4.01 -22.11 -0.28
N ARG A 357 -3.70 -22.74 0.84
CA ARG A 357 -4.58 -23.70 1.51
C ARG A 357 -4.80 -23.35 2.98
N GLY A 358 -6.06 -23.35 3.41
CA GLY A 358 -6.45 -23.16 4.81
C GLY A 358 -7.20 -24.36 5.35
N THR A 359 -6.73 -24.95 6.44
CA THR A 359 -7.43 -26.06 7.12
C THR A 359 -7.68 -25.69 8.57
N TYR A 360 -8.96 -25.69 8.97
CA TYR A 360 -9.41 -25.49 10.35
C TYR A 360 -10.09 -26.77 10.84
N ALA A 361 -9.47 -27.48 11.79
CA ALA A 361 -10.02 -28.69 12.38
C ALA A 361 -10.12 -28.56 13.90
N TYR A 362 -11.31 -28.71 14.48
CA TYR A 362 -11.55 -28.58 15.93
C TYR A 362 -11.04 -27.23 16.47
N VAL A 363 -11.62 -26.12 15.99
CA VAL A 363 -11.20 -24.76 16.36
C VAL A 363 -12.33 -23.99 17.05
N THR A 364 -12.00 -23.00 17.89
CA THR A 364 -13.06 -22.11 18.43
C THR A 364 -13.63 -21.19 17.34
N ARG A 365 -12.78 -20.66 16.45
CA ARG A 365 -13.16 -19.75 15.36
C ARG A 365 -12.42 -20.06 14.06
N ALA A 366 -13.14 -20.11 12.95
CA ALA A 366 -12.58 -20.20 11.59
C ALA A 366 -12.92 -18.94 10.80
N TYR A 367 -12.04 -17.92 10.85
CA TYR A 367 -12.25 -16.60 10.24
C TYR A 367 -11.26 -16.37 9.10
N GLY A 368 -11.75 -15.94 7.94
CA GLY A 368 -10.87 -15.72 6.78
C GLY A 368 -11.54 -15.46 5.44
N THR A 369 -10.71 -15.18 4.45
CA THR A 369 -11.12 -14.88 3.06
C THR A 369 -10.64 -15.98 2.12
N GLY A 370 -11.54 -16.57 1.33
CA GLY A 370 -11.21 -17.43 0.20
C GLY A 370 -11.26 -16.65 -1.12
N ALA A 371 -10.10 -16.46 -1.75
CA ALA A 371 -10.00 -15.79 -3.05
C ALA A 371 -9.44 -16.70 -4.16
N GLU A 372 -9.53 -16.26 -5.41
CA GLU A 372 -9.36 -17.07 -6.63
C GLU A 372 -8.27 -18.16 -6.54
N GLY A 373 -8.69 -19.42 -6.74
CA GLY A 373 -7.84 -20.61 -6.80
C GLY A 373 -7.38 -21.19 -5.45
N SER A 374 -7.64 -20.51 -4.33
CA SER A 374 -7.35 -21.04 -2.99
C SER A 374 -8.28 -22.21 -2.59
N SER A 375 -7.92 -22.94 -1.53
CA SER A 375 -8.73 -24.05 -1.01
C SER A 375 -8.85 -23.99 0.51
N LEU A 376 -10.06 -23.83 1.03
CA LEU A 376 -10.37 -23.81 2.46
C LEU A 376 -11.16 -25.06 2.89
N GLN A 377 -10.82 -25.60 4.06
CA GLN A 377 -11.54 -26.69 4.72
C GLN A 377 -11.81 -26.30 6.18
N VAL A 378 -13.07 -26.38 6.61
CA VAL A 378 -13.50 -26.13 7.99
C VAL A 378 -14.26 -27.34 8.51
N HIS A 379 -13.79 -27.89 9.63
CA HIS A 379 -14.34 -29.08 10.26
C HIS A 379 -14.38 -28.89 11.77
N HIS A 380 -15.57 -28.91 12.37
CA HIS A 380 -15.76 -28.61 13.80
C HIS A 380 -15.16 -27.26 14.22
N ALA A 381 -15.75 -26.16 13.72
CA ALA A 381 -15.49 -24.82 14.24
C ALA A 381 -16.63 -24.38 15.18
N GLY A 382 -16.31 -23.73 16.30
CA GLY A 382 -17.32 -23.18 17.22
C GLY A 382 -18.16 -22.07 16.58
N GLU A 383 -17.51 -21.17 15.83
CA GLU A 383 -18.14 -20.25 14.88
C GLU A 383 -17.24 -20.06 13.64
N SER A 384 -17.81 -19.57 12.54
CA SER A 384 -17.06 -19.17 11.36
C SER A 384 -17.50 -17.80 10.83
N PHE A 385 -16.57 -17.09 10.22
CA PHE A 385 -16.87 -15.94 9.36
C PHE A 385 -15.99 -16.07 8.12
N ILE A 386 -16.59 -16.51 7.02
CA ILE A 386 -15.88 -16.73 5.76
C ILE A 386 -16.32 -15.68 4.74
N GLU A 387 -15.35 -14.99 4.15
CA GLU A 387 -15.55 -14.13 2.99
C GLU A 387 -15.20 -14.89 1.71
N LEU A 388 -16.09 -14.84 0.71
CA LEU A 388 -15.87 -15.41 -0.63
C LEU A 388 -15.56 -14.29 -1.63
N VAL A 389 -14.42 -14.37 -2.32
CA VAL A 389 -14.02 -13.37 -3.33
C VAL A 389 -14.31 -13.87 -4.74
N PHE A 390 -15.34 -13.32 -5.37
CA PHE A 390 -15.74 -13.65 -6.73
C PHE A 390 -14.92 -12.82 -7.74
N PRO A 391 -14.11 -13.46 -8.61
CA PRO A 391 -13.28 -12.75 -9.59
C PRO A 391 -14.14 -12.05 -10.66
N PRO A 392 -13.54 -11.20 -11.51
CA PRO A 392 -14.25 -10.58 -12.64
C PRO A 392 -14.93 -11.60 -13.55
N GLY A 393 -16.13 -11.28 -14.01
CA GLY A 393 -16.92 -12.16 -14.89
C GLY A 393 -17.58 -13.37 -14.20
N ALA A 394 -17.49 -13.47 -12.87
CA ALA A 394 -18.07 -14.59 -12.14
C ALA A 394 -19.62 -14.55 -12.15
N THR A 395 -20.25 -15.70 -12.32
CA THR A 395 -21.71 -15.86 -12.10
C THR A 395 -21.93 -16.81 -10.94
N VAL A 396 -22.69 -16.37 -9.92
CA VAL A 396 -22.93 -17.11 -8.67
C VAL A 396 -24.41 -17.02 -8.30
N ASP A 397 -25.01 -18.11 -7.84
CA ASP A 397 -26.41 -18.13 -7.39
C ASP A 397 -26.56 -19.05 -6.16
N GLU A 398 -26.14 -18.54 -4.99
CA GLU A 398 -25.92 -19.36 -3.79
C GLU A 398 -26.84 -19.04 -2.61
N ALA A 399 -27.03 -20.02 -1.73
CA ALA A 399 -27.68 -19.89 -0.44
C ALA A 399 -26.71 -20.24 0.70
N LEU A 400 -26.03 -19.22 1.22
CA LEU A 400 -24.98 -19.40 2.24
C LEU A 400 -25.60 -19.76 3.60
N PRO A 401 -25.31 -20.94 4.18
CA PRO A 401 -26.06 -21.46 5.32
C PRO A 401 -25.60 -20.84 6.65
N ALA A 402 -26.55 -20.57 7.55
CA ALA A 402 -26.26 -20.06 8.89
C ALA A 402 -25.58 -21.08 9.83
N SER A 403 -25.62 -22.38 9.47
CA SER A 403 -24.90 -23.46 10.15
C SER A 403 -24.70 -24.66 9.22
N THR A 404 -23.70 -25.49 9.50
CA THR A 404 -23.39 -26.70 8.73
C THR A 404 -23.39 -27.94 9.62
N GLY A 405 -24.11 -28.98 9.20
CA GLY A 405 -24.17 -30.27 9.90
C GLY A 405 -22.98 -31.18 9.55
N THR A 406 -23.18 -32.49 9.73
CA THR A 406 -22.19 -33.51 9.34
C THR A 406 -22.07 -33.70 7.83
N THR A 407 -23.08 -33.29 7.05
CA THR A 407 -22.99 -33.20 5.59
C THR A 407 -22.30 -31.90 5.22
N ALA A 408 -21.29 -31.98 4.35
CA ALA A 408 -20.50 -30.81 3.98
C ALA A 408 -21.31 -29.82 3.13
N TYR A 409 -21.34 -28.56 3.54
CA TYR A 409 -21.53 -27.47 2.60
C TYR A 409 -20.27 -27.39 1.72
N GLN A 410 -20.48 -27.25 0.41
CA GLN A 410 -19.40 -27.18 -0.58
C GLN A 410 -19.65 -25.99 -1.50
N PHE A 411 -18.58 -25.26 -1.78
CA PHE A 411 -18.59 -24.14 -2.72
C PHE A 411 -17.31 -24.19 -3.60
N PRO A 412 -17.38 -23.86 -4.90
CA PRO A 412 -18.59 -23.61 -5.69
C PRO A 412 -19.50 -24.83 -5.80
N GLY A 413 -20.79 -24.59 -6.00
CA GLY A 413 -21.74 -25.59 -6.42
C GLY A 413 -21.62 -25.93 -7.91
N ALA A 414 -22.68 -26.52 -8.47
CA ALA A 414 -22.71 -26.96 -9.86
C ALA A 414 -23.16 -25.86 -10.86
N GLY A 415 -23.53 -24.66 -10.39
CA GLY A 415 -24.05 -23.56 -11.20
C GLY A 415 -23.07 -22.40 -11.40
N GLU A 416 -22.03 -22.33 -10.56
CA GLU A 416 -21.12 -21.20 -10.46
C GLU A 416 -20.13 -21.19 -11.63
N ILE A 417 -20.05 -20.05 -12.31
CA ILE A 417 -19.16 -19.84 -13.47
C ILE A 417 -18.07 -18.86 -13.09
N GLY A 418 -16.84 -19.12 -13.52
CA GLY A 418 -15.67 -18.24 -13.29
C GLY A 418 -15.04 -18.37 -11.90
N VAL A 419 -15.66 -19.06 -10.95
CA VAL A 419 -15.11 -19.26 -9.61
C VAL A 419 -14.19 -20.50 -9.58
N ARG A 420 -13.02 -20.35 -8.95
CA ARG A 420 -11.97 -21.39 -8.89
C ARG A 420 -11.45 -21.72 -7.50
N HIS A 421 -11.83 -20.94 -6.50
CA HIS A 421 -11.47 -21.24 -5.11
C HIS A 421 -12.51 -22.19 -4.51
N THR A 422 -12.08 -23.10 -3.64
CA THR A 422 -12.99 -24.10 -3.05
C THR A 422 -13.12 -23.93 -1.54
N LEU A 423 -14.32 -24.14 -1.01
CA LEU A 423 -14.60 -24.18 0.42
C LEU A 423 -15.42 -25.44 0.74
N ALA A 424 -15.00 -26.18 1.77
CA ALA A 424 -15.79 -27.26 2.36
C ALA A 424 -15.98 -27.02 3.86
N MET A 425 -17.23 -27.05 4.35
CA MET A 425 -17.57 -26.77 5.74
C MET A 425 -18.44 -27.87 6.35
N THR A 426 -18.06 -28.36 7.54
CA THR A 426 -18.82 -29.36 8.32
C THR A 426 -18.79 -29.03 9.81
N SER A 427 -19.89 -29.34 10.49
CA SER A 427 -20.05 -29.24 11.94
C SER A 427 -19.73 -27.84 12.49
N VAL A 428 -20.31 -26.80 11.89
CA VAL A 428 -20.20 -25.40 12.33
C VAL A 428 -21.58 -24.88 12.74
N PRO A 429 -21.84 -24.60 14.03
CA PRO A 429 -23.19 -24.28 14.51
C PRO A 429 -23.60 -22.82 14.29
N SER A 430 -22.64 -21.93 13.98
CA SER A 430 -22.85 -20.51 13.69
C SER A 430 -21.91 -20.06 12.58
N SER A 431 -22.46 -19.62 11.46
CA SER A 431 -21.71 -19.16 10.29
C SER A 431 -22.18 -17.78 9.84
N LYS A 432 -21.23 -16.83 9.83
CA LYS A 432 -21.35 -15.49 9.23
C LYS A 432 -20.68 -15.49 7.86
N TRP A 433 -21.15 -14.62 6.97
CA TRP A 433 -20.73 -14.62 5.57
C TRP A 433 -20.39 -13.23 5.06
N GLY A 434 -19.31 -13.16 4.30
CA GLY A 434 -18.94 -12.01 3.49
C GLY A 434 -18.90 -12.39 2.02
N ILE A 435 -19.24 -11.46 1.14
CA ILE A 435 -18.93 -11.57 -0.29
C ILE A 435 -18.14 -10.35 -0.74
N THR A 436 -17.01 -10.56 -1.41
CA THR A 436 -16.36 -9.54 -2.24
C THR A 436 -16.60 -9.90 -3.70
N TYR A 437 -17.19 -9.00 -4.47
CA TYR A 437 -17.37 -9.21 -5.92
C TYR A 437 -16.75 -8.07 -6.74
N ASN A 438 -16.34 -8.40 -7.96
CA ASN A 438 -15.62 -7.52 -8.87
C ASN A 438 -16.51 -7.04 -10.03
N PRO A 439 -16.04 -6.11 -10.89
CA PRO A 439 -16.72 -5.76 -12.14
C PRO A 439 -16.98 -6.97 -13.05
N GLU A 440 -17.99 -6.86 -13.93
CA GLU A 440 -18.42 -7.89 -14.89
C GLU A 440 -19.09 -9.12 -14.27
N SER A 441 -19.28 -9.17 -12.95
CA SER A 441 -19.84 -10.33 -12.23
C SER A 441 -21.35 -10.22 -11.99
N ASN A 442 -22.06 -11.35 -12.04
CA ASN A 442 -23.51 -11.47 -11.82
C ASN A 442 -23.76 -12.38 -10.61
N ILE A 443 -24.01 -11.77 -9.46
CA ILE A 443 -24.07 -12.43 -8.15
C ILE A 443 -25.51 -12.42 -7.65
N THR A 444 -26.05 -13.59 -7.31
CA THR A 444 -27.29 -13.74 -6.56
C THR A 444 -26.99 -14.47 -5.24
N ILE A 445 -27.40 -13.88 -4.11
CA ILE A 445 -27.31 -14.54 -2.78
C ILE A 445 -28.70 -14.64 -2.17
N ARG A 446 -29.06 -15.84 -1.72
CA ARG A 446 -30.40 -16.18 -1.26
C ARG A 446 -30.41 -16.70 0.17
N GLN A 447 -31.48 -16.43 0.92
CA GLN A 447 -31.77 -17.08 2.20
C GLN A 447 -30.62 -17.02 3.23
N THR A 448 -29.77 -15.98 3.13
CA THR A 448 -28.56 -15.82 3.94
C THR A 448 -28.80 -14.79 5.05
N THR A 449 -28.36 -15.09 6.27
CA THR A 449 -28.51 -14.19 7.42
C THR A 449 -27.19 -13.47 7.73
N GLY A 450 -27.23 -12.15 7.85
CA GLY A 450 -26.09 -11.34 8.31
C GLY A 450 -24.96 -11.22 7.29
N LEU A 451 -25.29 -11.13 6.01
CA LEU A 451 -24.33 -10.99 4.91
C LEU A 451 -23.63 -9.63 4.95
N VAL A 452 -22.30 -9.64 4.95
CA VAL A 452 -21.49 -8.47 4.61
C VAL A 452 -21.25 -8.46 3.10
N VAL A 453 -21.53 -7.33 2.45
CA VAL A 453 -21.31 -7.15 1.01
C VAL A 453 -20.12 -6.22 0.79
N THR A 454 -19.26 -6.56 -0.17
CA THR A 454 -18.13 -5.74 -0.60
C THR A 454 -18.13 -5.69 -2.12
N MET A 455 -18.17 -4.48 -2.69
CA MET A 455 -17.88 -4.25 -4.10
C MET A 455 -16.43 -3.83 -4.22
N ASN A 456 -15.63 -4.60 -4.96
CA ASN A 456 -14.22 -4.33 -5.19
C ASN A 456 -13.97 -3.88 -6.63
N ILE A 457 -13.49 -2.66 -6.83
CA ILE A 457 -13.07 -2.13 -8.13
C ILE A 457 -11.54 -1.98 -8.12
N PRO A 458 -10.78 -3.01 -8.54
CA PRO A 458 -9.32 -2.99 -8.46
C PRO A 458 -8.69 -2.06 -9.49
N SER A 459 -7.44 -1.64 -9.24
CA SER A 459 -6.67 -0.71 -10.09
C SER A 459 -6.29 -1.26 -11.47
N THR A 460 -6.64 -2.51 -11.78
CA THR A 460 -6.60 -3.06 -13.15
C THR A 460 -7.68 -2.47 -14.05
N TYR A 461 -8.76 -1.93 -13.48
CA TYR A 461 -9.75 -1.13 -14.19
C TYR A 461 -9.30 0.34 -14.22
N SER A 462 -9.68 1.06 -15.28
CA SER A 462 -9.41 2.49 -15.40
C SER A 462 -10.64 3.25 -15.86
N GLY A 463 -10.99 4.32 -15.13
CA GLY A 463 -12.16 5.16 -15.42
C GLY A 463 -13.51 4.45 -15.28
N LEU A 464 -13.58 3.28 -14.64
CA LEU A 464 -14.83 2.59 -14.39
C LEU A 464 -15.63 3.34 -13.32
N MET A 465 -16.94 3.49 -13.54
CA MET A 465 -17.89 4.05 -12.58
C MET A 465 -18.93 3.00 -12.22
N ALA A 466 -19.14 2.77 -10.92
CA ALA A 466 -20.23 1.97 -10.39
C ALA A 466 -21.16 2.83 -9.53
N GLN A 467 -22.40 2.39 -9.34
CA GLN A 467 -23.38 3.04 -8.48
C GLN A 467 -24.09 2.04 -7.58
N PHE A 468 -24.36 2.44 -6.34
CA PHE A 468 -25.26 1.78 -5.39
C PHE A 468 -26.31 2.78 -4.90
N ASP A 469 -27.57 2.37 -4.87
CA ASP A 469 -28.66 3.13 -4.24
C ASP A 469 -29.43 2.23 -3.26
N GLY A 470 -29.58 2.66 -2.01
CA GLY A 470 -30.43 1.97 -1.03
C GLY A 470 -29.89 0.65 -0.47
N LEU A 471 -28.58 0.37 -0.52
CA LEU A 471 -28.00 -0.77 0.19
C LEU A 471 -27.73 -0.39 1.66
N ARG A 472 -28.61 -0.86 2.55
CA ARG A 472 -28.62 -0.64 4.00
C ARG A 472 -28.58 -1.96 4.76
N ALA A 473 -28.38 -1.92 6.07
CA ALA A 473 -28.57 -3.11 6.90
C ALA A 473 -30.07 -3.45 7.01
N GLY A 474 -30.44 -4.70 6.75
CA GLY A 474 -31.85 -5.11 6.78
C GLY A 474 -32.17 -6.34 5.93
N LEU A 475 -33.45 -6.71 5.86
CA LEU A 475 -33.95 -7.83 5.05
C LEU A 475 -34.31 -7.38 3.63
N TYR A 476 -33.69 -7.99 2.63
CA TYR A 476 -34.08 -7.87 1.23
C TYR A 476 -34.85 -9.12 0.79
N ARG A 477 -36.14 -8.96 0.46
CA ARG A 477 -36.99 -10.05 -0.05
C ARG A 477 -36.62 -10.45 -1.48
N ASP A 478 -36.53 -9.47 -2.37
CA ASP A 478 -35.97 -9.61 -3.72
C ASP A 478 -35.56 -8.20 -4.19
N GLN A 479 -34.25 -7.93 -4.18
CA GLN A 479 -33.70 -6.63 -4.59
C GLN A 479 -32.53 -6.84 -5.53
N VAL A 480 -32.45 -6.01 -6.57
CA VAL A 480 -31.39 -6.01 -7.58
C VAL A 480 -30.68 -4.65 -7.58
N TRP A 481 -29.37 -4.67 -7.78
CA TRP A 481 -28.54 -3.51 -8.09
C TRP A 481 -27.70 -3.81 -9.33
N ASP A 482 -27.79 -2.94 -10.34
CA ASP A 482 -26.92 -2.97 -11.51
C ASP A 482 -25.77 -1.97 -11.27
N THR A 483 -24.63 -2.49 -10.82
CA THR A 483 -23.50 -1.72 -10.24
C THR A 483 -22.46 -1.39 -11.31
N GLY A 484 -22.92 -0.79 -12.41
CA GLY A 484 -22.12 -0.54 -13.61
C GLY A 484 -22.06 -1.77 -14.50
N ALA A 485 -20.90 -2.43 -14.57
CA ALA A 485 -20.72 -3.67 -15.35
C ALA A 485 -21.14 -4.96 -14.60
N SER A 486 -21.47 -4.85 -13.32
CA SER A 486 -21.86 -5.98 -12.46
C SER A 486 -23.32 -5.93 -12.04
N ARG A 487 -23.83 -7.05 -11.54
CA ARG A 487 -25.17 -7.18 -10.99
C ARG A 487 -25.12 -7.91 -9.66
N LEU A 488 -25.75 -7.33 -8.64
CA LEU A 488 -26.01 -7.98 -7.35
C LEU A 488 -27.52 -8.19 -7.19
N ARG A 489 -27.94 -9.38 -6.78
CA ARG A 489 -29.31 -9.68 -6.34
C ARG A 489 -29.30 -10.33 -4.97
N LEU A 490 -30.16 -9.85 -4.07
CA LEU A 490 -30.39 -10.43 -2.75
C LEU A 490 -31.84 -10.91 -2.64
N VAL A 491 -32.05 -12.16 -2.24
CA VAL A 491 -33.39 -12.79 -2.16
C VAL A 491 -33.62 -13.46 -0.81
N GLU A 492 -34.56 -12.97 0.00
CA GLU A 492 -34.76 -13.35 1.40
C GLU A 492 -33.45 -13.37 2.22
N THR A 493 -32.59 -12.38 1.99
CA THR A 493 -31.26 -12.26 2.59
C THR A 493 -31.18 -11.03 3.49
N THR A 494 -30.62 -11.16 4.69
CA THR A 494 -30.34 -10.01 5.58
C THR A 494 -28.90 -9.55 5.45
N THR A 495 -28.70 -8.24 5.41
CA THR A 495 -27.39 -7.58 5.29
C THR A 495 -26.98 -6.86 6.57
N LEU A 496 -25.68 -6.69 6.73
CA LEU A 496 -25.04 -5.77 7.68
C LEU A 496 -24.57 -4.50 6.94
N PRO A 497 -24.15 -3.43 7.64
CA PRO A 497 -23.50 -2.28 7.01
C PRO A 497 -22.27 -2.74 6.20
N TRP A 498 -22.07 -2.14 5.03
CA TRP A 498 -21.13 -2.64 4.02
C TRP A 498 -19.93 -1.73 3.80
N SER A 499 -18.83 -2.27 3.25
CA SER A 499 -17.60 -1.49 3.00
C SER A 499 -17.11 -1.74 1.57
N PRO A 500 -17.01 -0.72 0.71
CA PRO A 500 -16.46 -0.86 -0.64
C PRO A 500 -14.93 -0.88 -0.65
N ILE A 501 -14.37 -1.47 -1.70
CA ILE A 501 -12.95 -1.38 -2.05
C ILE A 501 -12.86 -0.74 -3.45
N VAL A 502 -12.13 0.36 -3.60
CA VAL A 502 -12.01 1.07 -4.89
C VAL A 502 -10.58 1.57 -5.06
N ALA A 503 -9.94 1.29 -6.18
CA ALA A 503 -8.54 1.67 -6.44
C ALA A 503 -8.34 2.30 -7.83
N GLY A 504 -7.13 2.75 -8.14
CA GLY A 504 -6.77 3.33 -9.44
C GLY A 504 -7.35 4.73 -9.67
N ASN A 505 -8.01 4.95 -10.81
CA ASN A 505 -8.74 6.19 -11.15
C ASN A 505 -10.24 5.93 -11.38
N ASN A 506 -10.78 4.95 -10.66
CA ASN A 506 -12.17 4.54 -10.76
C ASN A 506 -13.08 5.35 -9.81
N ALA A 507 -14.38 5.27 -10.03
CA ALA A 507 -15.39 6.02 -9.29
C ALA A 507 -16.49 5.11 -8.73
N LEU A 508 -17.00 5.47 -7.55
CA LEU A 508 -18.16 4.83 -6.93
C LEU A 508 -19.14 5.90 -6.43
N ILE A 509 -20.40 5.78 -6.85
CA ILE A 509 -21.51 6.62 -6.40
C ILE A 509 -22.35 5.81 -5.42
N ILE A 510 -22.63 6.36 -4.24
CA ILE A 510 -23.38 5.67 -3.18
C ILE A 510 -24.50 6.58 -2.69
N THR A 511 -25.75 6.17 -2.84
CA THR A 511 -26.91 6.94 -2.38
C THR A 511 -27.78 6.13 -1.42
N ASN A 512 -28.45 6.80 -0.49
CA ASN A 512 -29.44 6.22 0.43
C ASN A 512 -28.97 4.97 1.21
N SER A 513 -27.67 4.78 1.42
CA SER A 513 -27.05 3.52 1.88
C SER A 513 -26.53 3.59 3.32
N GLU A 514 -26.06 2.48 3.85
CA GLU A 514 -25.49 2.35 5.21
C GLU A 514 -24.19 1.56 5.18
N LEU A 515 -23.08 2.21 5.52
CA LEU A 515 -21.74 1.68 5.39
C LEU A 515 -21.11 1.43 6.75
N ALA A 516 -20.35 0.34 6.88
CA ALA A 516 -19.49 0.16 8.04
C ALA A 516 -18.31 1.14 7.97
N ASP A 517 -17.57 1.13 6.85
CA ASP A 517 -16.47 2.07 6.64
C ASP A 517 -16.24 2.38 5.16
N ILE A 518 -15.45 3.44 4.92
CA ILE A 518 -14.78 3.69 3.64
C ILE A 518 -13.28 3.90 3.87
N ALA A 519 -12.60 2.89 4.44
CA ALA A 519 -11.17 2.92 4.69
C ALA A 519 -10.34 2.24 3.60
N ASN A 520 -10.93 1.34 2.80
CA ASN A 520 -10.23 0.53 1.79
C ASN A 520 -10.32 1.10 0.36
N VAL A 521 -10.20 2.43 0.24
CA VAL A 521 -10.09 3.12 -1.05
C VAL A 521 -8.65 3.59 -1.25
N TYR A 522 -8.14 3.51 -2.48
CA TYR A 522 -6.72 3.73 -2.78
C TYR A 522 -6.51 4.53 -4.07
N ASP A 523 -5.32 5.10 -4.19
CA ASP A 523 -4.83 5.85 -5.32
C ASP A 523 -5.73 7.06 -5.64
N THR A 524 -5.90 7.41 -6.90
CA THR A 524 -6.70 8.57 -7.33
C THR A 524 -8.20 8.30 -7.41
N ALA A 525 -8.70 7.25 -6.74
CA ALA A 525 -10.10 6.88 -6.77
C ALA A 525 -11.00 7.97 -6.18
N SER A 526 -12.23 8.05 -6.67
CA SER A 526 -13.23 9.03 -6.24
C SER A 526 -14.51 8.36 -5.76
N VAL A 527 -14.99 8.74 -4.57
CA VAL A 527 -16.26 8.21 -4.03
C VAL A 527 -17.18 9.38 -3.72
N PHE A 528 -18.36 9.38 -4.33
CA PHE A 528 -19.46 10.29 -4.04
C PHE A 528 -20.50 9.56 -3.19
N ILE A 529 -20.91 10.16 -2.07
CA ILE A 529 -21.86 9.56 -1.14
C ILE A 529 -22.93 10.58 -0.80
N ALA A 530 -24.21 10.22 -0.94
CA ALA A 530 -25.34 11.08 -0.61
C ALA A 530 -26.40 10.39 0.26
N ASP A 531 -27.02 11.15 1.17
CA ASP A 531 -28.18 10.74 1.97
C ASP A 531 -27.98 9.40 2.73
N SER A 532 -26.73 9.13 3.11
CA SER A 532 -26.24 7.84 3.63
C SER A 532 -25.69 7.96 5.06
N THR A 533 -25.51 6.82 5.72
CA THR A 533 -24.95 6.70 7.08
C THR A 533 -23.68 5.86 7.05
N LEU A 534 -22.63 6.25 7.78
CA LEU A 534 -21.34 5.56 7.82
C LEU A 534 -20.82 5.48 9.26
N THR A 535 -20.14 4.39 9.64
CA THR A 535 -19.47 4.36 10.96
C THR A 535 -18.17 5.16 10.96
N GLN A 536 -17.33 5.00 9.91
CA GLN A 536 -16.03 5.68 9.83
C GLN A 536 -15.67 6.11 8.39
N VAL A 537 -15.02 7.26 8.26
CA VAL A 537 -14.45 7.75 6.99
C VAL A 537 -12.95 7.94 7.12
N ARG A 538 -12.18 7.32 6.23
CA ARG A 538 -10.73 7.55 6.14
C ARG A 538 -10.28 7.67 4.68
N ALA A 539 -9.95 8.89 4.26
CA ALA A 539 -9.27 9.13 3.00
C ALA A 539 -7.75 9.13 3.22
N HIS A 540 -7.03 8.41 2.38
CA HIS A 540 -5.56 8.37 2.32
C HIS A 540 -5.12 8.19 0.86
N ASN A 541 -3.82 8.12 0.60
CA ASN A 541 -3.24 7.77 -0.70
C ASN A 541 -3.82 8.54 -1.93
N ARG A 542 -4.07 9.86 -1.83
CA ARG A 542 -4.65 10.74 -2.89
C ARG A 542 -6.11 10.51 -3.28
N VAL A 543 -6.87 9.77 -2.47
CA VAL A 543 -8.30 9.53 -2.67
C VAL A 543 -9.11 10.82 -2.55
N ARG A 544 -10.24 10.89 -3.28
CA ARG A 544 -11.19 12.01 -3.19
C ARG A 544 -12.58 11.53 -2.73
N TYR A 545 -13.06 12.05 -1.63
CA TYR A 545 -14.42 11.83 -1.13
C TYR A 545 -15.28 13.09 -1.24
N THR A 546 -16.53 12.91 -1.64
CA THR A 546 -17.58 13.94 -1.58
C THR A 546 -18.78 13.34 -0.86
N LEU A 547 -19.14 13.89 0.30
CA LEU A 547 -20.29 13.46 1.09
C LEU A 547 -21.34 14.58 1.11
N GLU A 548 -22.57 14.27 0.70
CA GLU A 548 -23.71 15.19 0.77
C GLU A 548 -24.77 14.66 1.73
N ARG A 549 -25.28 15.51 2.63
CA ARG A 549 -26.41 15.17 3.54
C ARG A 549 -26.25 13.82 4.25
N SER A 550 -25.00 13.43 4.51
CA SER A 550 -24.62 12.10 4.99
C SER A 550 -23.99 12.22 6.37
N TYR A 551 -24.19 11.19 7.18
CA TYR A 551 -23.83 11.21 8.59
C TYR A 551 -22.78 10.16 8.90
N VAL A 552 -21.67 10.57 9.52
CA VAL A 552 -20.59 9.69 9.97
C VAL A 552 -20.66 9.60 11.49
N SER A 553 -20.85 8.42 12.08
CA SER A 553 -20.98 8.31 13.54
C SER A 553 -19.65 8.44 14.28
N GLY A 554 -18.54 8.10 13.64
CA GLY A 554 -17.18 8.22 14.17
C GLY A 554 -16.33 9.27 13.44
N ASP A 555 -15.01 9.08 13.48
CA ASP A 555 -14.04 10.03 12.93
C ASP A 555 -14.10 10.13 11.40
N VAL A 556 -13.82 11.33 10.90
CA VAL A 556 -13.58 11.64 9.48
C VAL A 556 -12.13 12.07 9.34
N VAL A 557 -11.30 11.21 8.75
CA VAL A 557 -9.84 11.38 8.69
C VAL A 557 -9.37 11.57 7.24
N ALA A 558 -8.58 12.60 6.98
CA ALA A 558 -7.92 12.85 5.69
C ALA A 558 -6.40 12.91 5.84
N SER A 559 -5.68 11.98 5.20
CA SER A 559 -4.20 11.91 5.13
C SER A 559 -3.67 11.91 3.69
N ASP A 560 -2.34 11.98 3.52
CA ASP A 560 -1.65 11.61 2.27
C ASP A 560 -2.17 12.26 0.97
N ASP A 561 -2.18 13.60 0.91
CA ASP A 561 -2.65 14.40 -0.24
C ASP A 561 -4.13 14.12 -0.64
N SER A 562 -4.93 13.47 0.22
CA SER A 562 -6.35 13.20 -0.05
C SER A 562 -7.23 14.44 0.09
N VAL A 563 -8.45 14.36 -0.45
CA VAL A 563 -9.45 15.43 -0.36
C VAL A 563 -10.77 14.86 0.17
N ILE A 564 -11.29 15.42 1.26
CA ILE A 564 -12.66 15.18 1.72
C ILE A 564 -13.46 16.48 1.60
N THR A 565 -14.58 16.43 0.87
CA THR A 565 -15.58 17.51 0.85
C THR A 565 -16.86 16.98 1.49
N MET A 566 -17.42 17.70 2.47
CA MET A 566 -18.72 17.37 3.08
C MET A 566 -19.65 18.58 3.02
N THR A 567 -20.87 18.39 2.52
CA THR A 567 -21.90 19.43 2.42
C THR A 567 -23.22 18.95 3.04
N GLY A 568 -23.62 19.58 4.15
CA GLY A 568 -24.70 19.09 4.99
C GLY A 568 -24.37 17.77 5.69
N GLY A 569 -25.33 17.24 6.44
CA GLY A 569 -25.12 16.02 7.23
C GLY A 569 -24.41 16.31 8.55
N GLY A 570 -23.57 15.40 9.03
CA GLY A 570 -22.91 15.59 10.32
C GLY A 570 -21.84 14.54 10.65
N ILE A 571 -21.01 14.88 11.65
CA ILE A 571 -19.90 14.05 12.14
C ILE A 571 -20.08 13.84 13.65
N GLY A 572 -20.13 12.57 14.06
CA GLY A 572 -20.27 12.10 15.44
C GLY A 572 -18.97 11.73 16.15
N GLY A 573 -17.84 11.83 15.44
CA GLY A 573 -16.49 11.84 15.99
C GLY A 573 -15.72 13.08 15.57
N ARG A 574 -14.41 12.96 15.39
CA ARG A 574 -13.51 14.09 15.10
C ARG A 574 -13.26 14.25 13.59
N PRO A 575 -13.37 15.47 13.05
CA PRO A 575 -12.75 15.81 11.77
C PRO A 575 -11.22 15.96 11.98
N VAL A 576 -10.44 15.08 11.36
CA VAL A 576 -8.97 15.04 11.45
C VAL A 576 -8.36 15.22 10.07
N ARG A 577 -7.44 16.18 9.93
CA ARG A 577 -6.80 16.51 8.65
C ARG A 577 -5.29 16.65 8.82
N ASP A 578 -4.52 15.85 8.10
CA ASP A 578 -3.07 16.01 8.03
C ASP A 578 -2.68 17.30 7.29
N PRO A 579 -1.44 17.80 7.48
CA PRO A 579 -0.96 19.00 6.79
C PRO A 579 -0.97 18.92 5.26
N SER A 580 -0.85 17.72 4.68
CA SER A 580 -0.86 17.49 3.22
C SER A 580 -2.26 17.31 2.63
N ALA A 581 -3.24 16.91 3.44
CA ALA A 581 -4.59 16.63 2.99
C ALA A 581 -5.49 17.89 3.00
N GLN A 582 -6.58 17.84 2.26
CA GLN A 582 -7.60 18.88 2.20
C GLN A 582 -8.92 18.36 2.79
N MET A 583 -9.57 19.20 3.61
CA MET A 583 -10.88 18.93 4.16
C MET A 583 -11.73 20.19 4.08
N VAL A 584 -12.87 20.10 3.40
CA VAL A 584 -13.83 21.19 3.18
C VAL A 584 -15.16 20.77 3.78
N LEU A 585 -15.61 21.46 4.83
CA LEU A 585 -16.84 21.17 5.55
C LEU A 585 -17.78 22.37 5.44
N SER A 586 -19.00 22.17 4.95
CA SER A 586 -19.99 23.24 4.76
C SER A 586 -21.37 22.82 5.25
N GLY A 587 -21.93 23.53 6.23
CA GLY A 587 -23.23 23.19 6.83
C GLY A 587 -23.25 21.81 7.52
N VAL A 588 -22.08 21.31 7.94
CA VAL A 588 -21.92 20.02 8.61
C VAL A 588 -22.13 20.21 10.11
N LEU A 589 -23.03 19.41 10.68
CA LEU A 589 -23.34 19.39 12.11
C LEU A 589 -22.28 18.58 12.88
N THR A 590 -21.89 19.06 14.05
CA THR A 590 -20.94 18.38 14.94
C THR A 590 -21.38 18.46 16.40
N HIS A 591 -20.78 17.60 17.21
CA HIS A 591 -21.01 17.51 18.64
C HIS A 591 -19.86 18.15 19.44
N SER A 592 -20.07 18.36 20.74
CA SER A 592 -19.10 18.88 21.70
C SER A 592 -18.09 17.78 22.09
N PRO A 593 -16.79 18.11 22.25
CA PRO A 593 -15.75 17.10 22.51
C PRO A 593 -15.92 16.37 23.85
N GLU A 594 -16.67 16.95 24.80
CA GLU A 594 -17.02 16.38 26.10
C GLU A 594 -17.93 15.14 26.01
N VAL A 595 -18.41 14.79 24.81
CA VAL A 595 -19.33 13.70 24.55
C VAL A 595 -18.77 12.74 23.50
N GLU A 596 -19.10 11.47 23.60
CA GLU A 596 -18.79 10.44 22.61
C GLU A 596 -20.08 9.73 22.19
N PHE A 597 -20.29 9.54 20.89
CA PHE A 597 -21.43 8.82 20.35
C PHE A 597 -21.12 7.34 20.17
N GLY A 598 -22.12 6.49 20.40
CA GLY A 598 -22.05 5.09 20.01
C GLY A 598 -22.25 4.92 18.49
N TYR A 599 -21.79 3.80 17.95
CA TYR A 599 -21.85 3.51 16.51
C TYR A 599 -23.29 3.41 15.94
N ILE A 600 -24.29 3.27 16.79
CA ILE A 600 -25.73 3.27 16.43
C ILE A 600 -26.33 4.68 16.33
N THR A 601 -25.55 5.70 16.66
CA THR A 601 -26.01 7.08 16.82
C THR A 601 -25.58 7.92 15.64
N SER A 602 -26.52 8.69 15.13
CA SER A 602 -26.35 9.64 14.03
C SER A 602 -26.99 10.97 14.42
N ILE A 603 -26.51 12.07 13.84
CA ILE A 603 -27.27 13.31 13.83
C ILE A 603 -28.34 13.18 12.73
N THR A 604 -29.52 13.79 12.88
CA THR A 604 -30.54 13.84 11.82
C THR A 604 -31.22 15.21 11.79
N ALA A 605 -31.37 15.75 10.59
CA ALA A 605 -32.16 16.95 10.29
C ALA A 605 -33.40 16.62 9.44
N ARG A 606 -33.81 15.34 9.37
CA ARG A 606 -34.96 14.91 8.57
C ARG A 606 -36.26 15.43 9.18
N GLN A 607 -37.17 15.94 8.35
CA GLN A 607 -38.49 16.38 8.80
C GLN A 607 -39.23 15.22 9.48
N GLY A 608 -39.65 15.43 10.73
CA GLY A 608 -40.26 14.38 11.57
C GLY A 608 -39.25 13.53 12.37
N GLU A 609 -37.95 13.71 12.20
CA GLU A 609 -36.89 13.12 13.04
C GLU A 609 -36.16 14.15 13.94
N VAL A 610 -36.60 15.40 13.94
CA VAL A 610 -36.10 16.46 14.83
C VAL A 610 -37.01 16.58 16.06
N LEU A 611 -36.42 16.89 17.23
CA LEU A 611 -37.10 17.23 18.48
C LEU A 611 -37.20 18.74 18.65
N SER A 612 -36.06 19.42 18.56
CA SER A 612 -35.91 20.88 18.71
C SER A 612 -35.05 21.44 17.59
N GLY A 613 -35.22 22.73 17.30
CA GLY A 613 -34.35 23.50 16.40
C GLY A 613 -34.12 22.86 15.01
N GLY A 614 -32.85 22.72 14.63
CA GLY A 614 -32.40 22.31 13.30
C GLY A 614 -32.01 20.83 13.17
N ALA A 615 -31.68 20.14 14.26
CA ALA A 615 -31.28 18.74 14.24
C ALA A 615 -31.50 18.05 15.59
N SER A 616 -31.45 16.73 15.62
CA SER A 616 -31.39 15.95 16.86
C SER A 616 -30.54 14.71 16.69
N LEU A 617 -30.19 14.06 17.79
CA LEU A 617 -29.54 12.75 17.75
C LEU A 617 -30.58 11.66 17.55
N LYS A 618 -30.27 10.71 16.66
CA LYS A 618 -31.05 9.51 16.40
C LYS A 618 -30.19 8.29 16.63
N ALA A 619 -30.62 7.44 17.54
CA ALA A 619 -30.08 6.10 17.74
C ALA A 619 -31.07 5.04 17.29
N SER A 620 -30.58 3.97 16.67
CA SER A 620 -31.41 2.85 16.20
C SER A 620 -30.62 1.56 16.24
N TYR A 621 -31.17 0.51 16.85
CA TYR A 621 -30.49 -0.77 16.97
C TYR A 621 -31.47 -1.95 16.90
N SER A 622 -31.10 -2.95 16.11
CA SER A 622 -31.89 -4.17 15.87
C SER A 622 -31.06 -5.46 15.89
N GLY A 623 -29.84 -5.41 16.45
CA GLY A 623 -28.94 -6.56 16.56
C GLY A 623 -29.15 -7.38 17.84
N THR A 624 -28.14 -8.20 18.18
CA THR A 624 -28.19 -9.15 19.30
C THR A 624 -27.48 -8.68 20.58
N GLU A 625 -26.60 -7.68 20.50
CA GLU A 625 -25.97 -7.07 21.69
C GLU A 625 -27.01 -6.56 22.69
N HIS A 626 -26.72 -6.74 23.97
CA HIS A 626 -27.66 -6.48 25.05
C HIS A 626 -27.66 -5.00 25.49
N TYR A 627 -26.48 -4.37 25.52
CA TYR A 627 -26.30 -2.95 25.83
C TYR A 627 -25.54 -2.28 24.70
N THR A 628 -26.19 -1.35 24.00
CA THR A 628 -25.55 -0.60 22.92
C THR A 628 -25.61 0.89 23.23
N SER A 629 -24.45 1.51 23.46
CA SER A 629 -24.35 2.92 23.84
C SER A 629 -24.95 3.82 22.75
N ILE A 630 -25.75 4.80 23.18
CA ILE A 630 -26.23 5.90 22.35
C ILE A 630 -25.24 7.05 22.44
N VAL A 631 -24.98 7.51 23.67
CA VAL A 631 -24.16 8.66 23.99
C VAL A 631 -23.56 8.48 25.38
N ARG A 632 -22.30 8.88 25.57
CA ARG A 632 -21.60 8.89 26.87
C ARG A 632 -20.74 10.13 27.04
N ALA A 633 -20.45 10.52 28.27
CA ALA A 633 -19.47 11.56 28.54
C ALA A 633 -18.05 11.07 28.22
N ASN A 634 -17.22 11.93 27.63
CA ASN A 634 -15.82 11.65 27.38
C ASN A 634 -15.05 11.64 28.72
N ARG A 635 -14.69 10.46 29.22
CA ARG A 635 -14.06 10.30 30.54
C ARG A 635 -12.75 11.08 30.71
N ALA A 636 -12.02 11.37 29.63
CA ALA A 636 -10.78 12.14 29.69
C ALA A 636 -11.01 13.66 29.86
N LEU A 637 -12.17 14.17 29.42
CA LEU A 637 -12.54 15.59 29.48
C LEU A 637 -13.57 15.88 30.58
N VAL A 638 -14.36 14.88 30.97
CA VAL A 638 -15.42 14.96 31.99
C VAL A 638 -15.15 13.94 33.13
N PRO A 639 -14.06 14.09 33.90
CA PRO A 639 -13.77 13.20 35.02
C PRO A 639 -14.78 13.43 36.16
N LEU A 640 -15.59 12.40 36.44
CA LEU A 640 -16.56 12.44 37.54
C LEU A 640 -15.88 12.19 38.89
N ILE A 641 -16.27 12.97 39.92
CA ILE A 641 -15.63 12.93 41.23
C ILE A 641 -16.43 12.04 42.19
N ARG A 642 -15.75 11.06 42.80
CA ARG A 642 -16.33 10.18 43.83
C ARG A 642 -17.00 10.96 44.98
N GLY A 643 -18.11 10.45 45.50
CA GLY A 643 -18.89 11.11 46.57
C GLY A 643 -19.67 12.36 46.14
N ARG A 644 -19.54 12.82 44.89
CA ARG A 644 -20.21 14.02 44.38
C ARG A 644 -21.54 13.66 43.71
N THR A 645 -22.47 14.60 43.70
CA THR A 645 -23.81 14.40 43.11
C THR A 645 -23.87 15.01 41.72
N TYR A 646 -24.33 14.23 40.76
CA TYR A 646 -24.52 14.64 39.38
C TYR A 646 -25.98 14.44 38.96
N THR A 647 -26.45 15.28 38.06
CA THR A 647 -27.72 15.11 37.34
C THR A 647 -27.44 15.05 35.85
N ALA A 648 -27.89 13.98 35.20
CA ALA A 648 -27.89 13.87 33.73
C ALA A 648 -29.33 13.96 33.22
N SER A 649 -29.54 14.69 32.13
CA SER A 649 -30.86 14.90 31.53
C SER A 649 -30.82 15.01 30.00
N PHE A 650 -31.92 14.69 29.33
CA PHE A 650 -32.09 14.86 27.87
C PHE A 650 -33.58 14.89 27.49
N GLY A 651 -33.93 15.62 26.42
CA GLY A 651 -35.22 15.48 25.75
C GLY A 651 -35.25 14.23 24.87
N TYR A 652 -36.41 13.60 24.68
CA TYR A 652 -36.51 12.40 23.84
C TYR A 652 -37.84 12.22 23.08
N ARG A 653 -37.80 11.41 22.01
CA ARG A 653 -38.97 10.77 21.38
C ARG A 653 -38.63 9.35 20.94
N ILE A 654 -39.45 8.38 21.33
CA ILE A 654 -39.33 6.99 20.87
C ILE A 654 -39.78 6.90 19.40
N LEU A 655 -38.96 6.29 18.54
CA LEU A 655 -39.26 6.02 17.13
C LEU A 655 -39.76 4.59 16.90
N THR A 656 -39.18 3.62 17.62
CA THR A 656 -39.66 2.23 17.63
C THR A 656 -39.66 1.71 19.08
N THR A 657 -40.67 0.91 19.43
CA THR A 657 -40.81 0.34 20.78
C THR A 657 -39.53 -0.41 21.16
N PRO A 658 -38.87 -0.08 22.28
CA PRO A 658 -37.72 -0.84 22.72
C PRO A 658 -38.14 -2.23 23.18
N SER A 659 -37.30 -3.24 22.95
CA SER A 659 -37.59 -4.60 23.43
C SER A 659 -37.33 -4.78 24.93
N GLN A 660 -36.57 -3.89 25.57
CA GLN A 660 -36.40 -3.83 27.03
C GLN A 660 -36.36 -2.40 27.59
N GLY A 661 -35.65 -1.48 26.93
CA GLY A 661 -35.72 -0.04 27.25
C GLY A 661 -34.57 0.80 26.69
N PHE A 662 -34.59 2.09 27.00
CA PHE A 662 -33.45 3.00 26.83
C PHE A 662 -32.97 3.43 28.21
N GLU A 663 -31.74 3.11 28.58
CA GLU A 663 -31.27 3.23 29.97
C GLU A 663 -30.16 4.26 30.12
N LEU A 664 -30.41 5.28 30.96
CA LEU A 664 -29.42 6.24 31.43
C LEU A 664 -28.80 5.71 32.73
N THR A 665 -27.48 5.61 32.79
CA THR A 665 -26.74 5.07 33.93
C THR A 665 -25.60 5.98 34.37
N PHE A 666 -25.25 5.88 35.65
CA PHE A 666 -23.91 6.19 36.15
C PHE A 666 -23.28 4.85 36.56
N ALA A 667 -22.18 4.44 35.91
CA ALA A 667 -21.60 3.12 36.06
C ALA A 667 -20.11 3.19 36.42
N SER A 668 -19.63 2.22 37.20
CA SER A 668 -18.21 2.02 37.50
C SER A 668 -17.90 0.55 37.32
N SER A 669 -16.89 0.23 36.51
CA SER A 669 -16.46 -1.16 36.26
C SER A 669 -15.95 -1.83 37.54
N THR A 670 -15.28 -1.05 38.40
CA THR A 670 -14.73 -1.49 39.69
C THR A 670 -15.85 -1.75 40.71
N ALA A 671 -16.88 -0.90 40.75
CA ALA A 671 -18.05 -1.09 41.60
C ALA A 671 -18.88 -2.32 41.16
N PHE A 672 -19.11 -2.46 39.85
CA PHE A 672 -19.85 -3.58 39.27
C PHE A 672 -19.20 -4.94 39.60
N ALA A 673 -17.87 -5.04 39.47
CA ALA A 673 -17.11 -6.24 39.83
C ALA A 673 -17.22 -6.62 41.32
N GLN A 674 -17.64 -5.70 42.18
CA GLN A 674 -17.88 -5.90 43.61
C GLN A 674 -19.37 -6.05 43.95
N GLY A 675 -20.26 -6.09 42.96
CA GLY A 675 -21.71 -6.17 43.15
C GLY A 675 -22.34 -4.88 43.68
N VAL A 676 -21.68 -3.73 43.50
CA VAL A 676 -22.18 -2.41 43.90
C VAL A 676 -22.80 -1.71 42.68
N TYR A 677 -24.09 -1.41 42.78
CA TYR A 677 -24.89 -0.82 41.69
C TYR A 677 -25.46 0.53 42.11
N LEU A 678 -25.45 1.50 41.19
CA LEU A 678 -26.16 2.76 41.34
C LEU A 678 -27.55 2.67 40.68
N PRO A 679 -28.52 3.52 41.07
CA PRO A 679 -29.80 3.63 40.37
C PRO A 679 -29.61 4.05 38.91
N SER A 680 -30.47 3.53 38.04
CA SER A 680 -30.57 3.91 36.63
C SER A 680 -31.96 4.46 36.31
N LEU A 681 -32.10 5.08 35.14
CA LEU A 681 -33.38 5.49 34.57
C LEU A 681 -33.63 4.71 33.28
N VAL A 682 -34.62 3.83 33.29
CA VAL A 682 -35.08 3.10 32.09
C VAL A 682 -36.31 3.79 31.49
N ILE A 683 -36.20 4.21 30.24
CA ILE A 683 -37.28 4.80 29.44
C ILE A 683 -37.90 3.70 28.57
N ASN A 684 -39.23 3.63 28.59
CA ASN A 684 -40.04 2.69 27.83
C ASN A 684 -41.29 3.40 27.27
N GLY A 685 -41.85 2.89 26.18
CA GLY A 685 -43.06 3.46 25.59
C GLY A 685 -43.33 2.98 24.17
N ALA A 686 -44.41 3.50 23.58
CA ALA A 686 -44.80 3.25 22.20
C ALA A 686 -44.09 4.23 21.24
N PRO A 687 -44.10 3.97 19.92
CA PRO A 687 -43.62 4.94 18.93
C PRO A 687 -44.39 6.26 19.08
N GLY A 688 -43.66 7.37 19.08
CA GLY A 688 -44.22 8.71 19.32
C GLY A 688 -44.24 9.16 20.79
N THR A 689 -43.97 8.29 21.77
CA THR A 689 -43.84 8.73 23.18
C THR A 689 -42.69 9.73 23.32
N THR A 690 -42.99 10.93 23.83
CA THR A 690 -42.04 12.03 24.07
C THR A 690 -41.88 12.32 25.56
N GLY A 691 -40.73 12.84 25.97
CA GLY A 691 -40.56 13.38 27.32
C GLY A 691 -39.16 13.92 27.59
N THR A 692 -38.82 14.04 28.86
CA THR A 692 -37.47 14.37 29.35
C THR A 692 -37.01 13.25 30.27
N GLY A 693 -35.85 12.67 29.99
CA GLY A 693 -35.16 11.79 30.93
C GLY A 693 -34.34 12.63 31.90
N THR A 694 -34.37 12.30 33.19
CA THR A 694 -33.53 12.94 34.22
C THR A 694 -33.15 11.93 35.30
N LEU A 695 -31.86 11.77 35.57
CA LEU A 695 -31.32 10.91 36.63
C LEU A 695 -30.34 11.70 37.50
N THR A 696 -30.60 11.76 38.80
CA THR A 696 -29.72 12.39 39.81
C THR A 696 -29.14 11.33 40.73
N VAL A 697 -27.81 11.24 40.83
CA VAL A 697 -27.12 10.21 41.62
C VAL A 697 -25.91 10.81 42.35
N THR A 698 -25.70 10.39 43.60
CA THR A 698 -24.45 10.62 44.35
C THR A 698 -23.52 9.43 44.14
N LEU A 699 -22.32 9.68 43.63
CA LEU A 699 -21.38 8.61 43.25
C LEU A 699 -20.75 7.95 44.49
N GLY A 700 -20.47 6.65 44.40
CA GLY A 700 -19.74 5.91 45.43
C GLY A 700 -18.24 6.25 45.49
N ALA A 701 -17.47 5.44 46.23
CA ALA A 701 -16.05 5.71 46.53
C ALA A 701 -15.04 5.26 45.44
N TYR A 702 -15.44 5.28 44.16
CA TYR A 702 -14.63 4.81 43.02
C TYR A 702 -14.35 5.94 42.04
N ASP A 703 -13.18 5.93 41.40
CA ASP A 703 -12.70 7.00 40.51
C ASP A 703 -12.87 6.67 39.00
N ASP A 704 -13.59 5.58 38.69
CA ASP A 704 -13.86 5.08 37.34
C ASP A 704 -15.33 5.20 36.92
N TYR A 705 -16.06 6.15 37.50
CA TYR A 705 -17.42 6.43 37.07
C TYR A 705 -17.50 7.07 35.68
N GLU A 706 -18.40 6.53 34.88
CA GLU A 706 -18.85 7.07 33.60
C GLU A 706 -20.38 7.30 33.63
N VAL A 707 -20.86 8.11 32.69
CA VAL A 707 -22.30 8.40 32.51
C VAL A 707 -22.66 8.32 31.05
N GLY A 708 -23.77 7.65 30.74
CA GLY A 708 -24.24 7.50 29.37
C GLY A 708 -25.64 6.92 29.27
N LEU A 709 -26.22 7.07 28.08
CA LEU A 709 -27.50 6.50 27.68
C LEU A 709 -27.24 5.35 26.70
N SER A 710 -27.96 4.24 26.84
CA SER A 710 -27.83 3.06 25.99
C SER A 710 -29.20 2.52 25.53
N ILE A 711 -29.25 1.84 24.39
CA ILE A 711 -30.35 0.93 24.05
C ILE A 711 -30.11 -0.39 24.77
N VAL A 712 -31.11 -0.87 25.51
CA VAL A 712 -31.12 -2.20 26.14
C VAL A 712 -32.01 -3.11 25.31
N GLY A 713 -31.42 -4.15 24.73
CA GLY A 713 -32.03 -4.92 23.65
C GLY A 713 -32.07 -4.12 22.34
N THR A 714 -33.23 -4.07 21.69
CA THR A 714 -33.46 -3.39 20.40
C THR A 714 -34.39 -2.19 20.57
N GLY A 715 -34.40 -1.25 19.62
CA GLY A 715 -35.27 -0.08 19.65
C GLY A 715 -34.74 1.09 18.83
N SER A 716 -35.43 2.23 18.86
CA SER A 716 -34.99 3.46 18.20
C SER A 716 -35.53 4.68 18.93
N ILE A 717 -34.68 5.68 19.16
CA ILE A 717 -35.01 6.87 19.94
C ILE A 717 -34.32 8.10 19.33
N LEU A 718 -35.00 9.23 19.39
CA LEU A 718 -34.41 10.55 19.22
C LEU A 718 -34.07 11.12 20.59
N ILE A 719 -32.91 11.76 20.72
CA ILE A 719 -32.54 12.54 21.90
C ILE A 719 -32.03 13.93 21.51
N ASP A 720 -32.17 14.86 22.43
CA ASP A 720 -31.73 16.25 22.31
C ASP A 720 -31.38 16.81 23.69
N ASP A 721 -30.65 17.93 23.75
CA ASP A 721 -30.22 18.59 25.00
C ASP A 721 -29.59 17.62 26.03
N PHE A 722 -28.67 16.73 25.60
CA PHE A 722 -27.97 15.83 26.53
C PHE A 722 -27.01 16.62 27.42
N ARG A 723 -27.38 16.73 28.70
CA ARG A 723 -26.77 17.65 29.65
C ARG A 723 -26.38 16.94 30.92
N ILE A 724 -25.20 17.26 31.45
CA ILE A 724 -24.73 16.79 32.76
C ILE A 724 -24.41 18.00 33.63
N ALA A 725 -24.94 18.00 34.85
CA ALA A 725 -24.71 19.03 35.84
C ALA A 725 -24.16 18.43 37.14
N ASP A 726 -23.05 18.99 37.62
CA ASP A 726 -22.47 18.80 38.94
C ASP A 726 -23.26 19.64 39.95
N SER A 727 -23.61 19.07 41.11
CA SER A 727 -24.41 19.77 42.13
C SER A 727 -23.72 20.99 42.75
N VAL A 728 -22.42 21.15 42.55
CA VAL A 728 -21.60 22.24 43.10
C VAL A 728 -21.14 23.22 42.00
N THR A 729 -20.73 22.73 40.83
CA THR A 729 -20.21 23.58 39.74
C THR A 729 -21.21 23.88 38.63
N GLY A 730 -22.41 23.28 38.66
CA GLY A 730 -23.41 23.47 37.62
C GLY A 730 -23.13 22.64 36.37
N VAL A 731 -23.46 23.17 35.19
CA VAL A 731 -23.38 22.43 33.93
C VAL A 731 -21.94 22.18 33.53
N ILE A 732 -21.61 20.91 33.25
CA ILE A 732 -20.28 20.47 32.80
C ILE A 732 -20.32 19.82 31.42
N VAL A 733 -21.50 19.40 30.94
CA VAL A 733 -21.75 18.94 29.55
C VAL A 733 -23.08 19.51 29.09
N ASN A 734 -23.16 19.98 27.85
CA ASN A 734 -24.39 20.47 27.23
C ASN A 734 -24.36 20.25 25.71
N GLU A 735 -24.88 19.10 25.26
CA GLU A 735 -24.91 18.66 23.86
C GLU A 735 -26.29 18.85 23.24
N SER A 736 -26.37 19.51 22.09
CA SER A 736 -27.62 19.76 21.33
C SER A 736 -27.46 19.54 19.82
N VAL A 737 -26.27 19.13 19.34
CA VAL A 737 -25.91 18.83 17.94
C VAL A 737 -26.23 19.90 16.89
N GLU A 738 -26.64 21.10 17.31
CA GLU A 738 -26.88 22.26 16.44
C GLU A 738 -25.59 22.99 16.03
N THR A 739 -24.43 22.54 16.53
CA THR A 739 -23.15 23.20 16.29
C THR A 739 -22.70 22.96 14.85
N ILE A 740 -22.91 23.96 13.99
CA ILE A 740 -22.42 23.97 12.62
C ILE A 740 -20.94 24.35 12.62
N LEU A 741 -20.09 23.56 11.95
CA LEU A 741 -18.74 24.00 11.62
C LEU A 741 -18.80 25.16 10.63
N ALA A 742 -18.28 26.32 11.04
CA ALA A 742 -17.97 27.40 10.11
C ALA A 742 -16.95 26.87 9.09
N ALA A 743 -17.19 27.17 7.80
CA ALA A 743 -16.24 26.82 6.75
C ALA A 743 -14.88 27.51 7.03
N PRO A 744 -13.76 26.77 6.98
CA PRO A 744 -12.42 27.31 7.25
C PRO A 744 -11.91 28.26 6.15
#